data_AF-A0A4R8RMR8-F1
#
_entry.id   AF-A0A4R8RMR8-F1
#
_cell.length_a   1.000
_cell.length_b   1.000
_cell.length_c   1.000
_cell.angle_alpha   90.00
_cell.angle_beta   90.00
_cell.angle_gamma   90.00
#
_symmetry.space_group_name_H-M   'P 1'
#
loop_
_entity.id
_entity.type
_entity.pdbx_description
1 polymer ?
#
loop_
_entity_poly.entity_id
_entity_poly.type
_entity_poly.pdbx_seq_one_letter_code
_entity_poly.pdbx_strand_id
1 'polypeptide(L)'
;MASELRPPAHADYLPLVNKVDNVPLDFDFDTLYKLLLPNDPRPQGFILPATVARLPWTADFRIDHDERVVRLADITSTDGPDPGRAATAALQRVVDGAIALGDAFPSVNGRHSEPFRVLGANHPVSIERFPAPLFGISSRGAHMTAYVKTADGLKIWVPRRSAHLFTYPDLLDTTVAGGVKADDSPLDCILAEASEEASLPAAFVRDNARAVGAVTYVSMNEAKGTFFPTVLYCYDLELPESIVPTPGDDEVSAFELMSIDQVKAAMLGEQFKPNCVLVMLDFFIRHNVVTAENEERASAKPSGASKASKAKAAPKRKRAASDTEQTDSEQEVTVKKKAKTGFNSKYWTEFGTEVFDNKQAKRKIFETLNVEVPPLAPGEIDRILPKELADTDYDQHWTEQDEQDLREKWHSNGLRVDLIKTKDTKIPKLFKVVLRFFRMSPHDLISERFALQYAANRRDRQPQWSTAFTQPLYELVPHPLWCGNHLLLVAAIQYAVILRTGDYRTWRLIQPNDPNGDSFFQTFSEVLRDWKGRNKSIKAHHKEVITRMTQKSSLPFFTRPVFSAFLDALEKCVKPDRRVRDITEADGPVIAYPVESCDLNAVAKALDSTKHFGAIHFMPTSHYSLQILGSRSLPEDDPPKRSELPEYLDRAELSSRRHSARAQKRRERIQEGKEDEAVAGASSHREQEQQDEPSTPSE
;
A
#
# COMPACT_ATOMS: atom_id res chain seq x y z
N MET A 1 -49.23 -10.50 -0.74
CA MET A 1 -48.30 -11.53 -1.25
C MET A 1 -46.95 -10.86 -1.40
N ALA A 2 -45.89 -11.38 -0.78
CA ALA A 2 -44.54 -10.89 -1.02
C ALA A 2 -44.05 -11.45 -2.36
N SER A 3 -43.57 -10.58 -3.25
CA SER A 3 -42.90 -11.00 -4.48
C SER A 3 -41.44 -11.29 -4.15
N GLU A 4 -40.98 -12.52 -4.36
CA GLU A 4 -39.55 -12.85 -4.29
C GLU A 4 -38.80 -12.18 -5.45
N LEU A 5 -38.38 -10.93 -5.22
CA LEU A 5 -37.40 -10.25 -6.06
C LEU A 5 -36.04 -10.94 -5.89
N ARG A 6 -35.85 -12.04 -6.64
CA ARG A 6 -34.51 -12.57 -6.89
C ARG A 6 -33.67 -11.44 -7.48
N PRO A 7 -32.52 -11.07 -6.89
CA PRO A 7 -31.65 -10.06 -7.48
C PRO A 7 -31.26 -10.49 -8.89
N PRO A 8 -31.02 -9.55 -9.82
CA PRO A 8 -30.48 -9.90 -11.13
C PRO A 8 -29.18 -10.68 -10.91
N ALA A 9 -29.00 -11.78 -11.65
CA ALA A 9 -27.84 -12.67 -11.46
C ALA A 9 -26.48 -12.00 -11.72
N HIS A 10 -26.52 -10.75 -12.22
CA HIS A 10 -25.43 -10.00 -12.78
C HIS A 10 -25.53 -8.56 -12.26
N ALA A 11 -24.47 -8.05 -11.65
CA ALA A 11 -24.35 -6.65 -11.24
C ALA A 11 -23.37 -5.92 -12.16
N ASP A 12 -23.59 -4.62 -12.36
CA ASP A 12 -22.58 -3.69 -12.89
C ASP A 12 -22.71 -2.40 -12.10
N TYR A 13 -21.72 -2.10 -11.27
CA TYR A 13 -21.72 -0.90 -10.42
C TYR A 13 -21.02 0.29 -11.08
N LEU A 14 -20.34 0.13 -12.22
CA LEU A 14 -19.66 1.24 -12.90
C LEU A 14 -20.63 2.36 -13.35
N PRO A 15 -21.85 2.07 -13.85
CA PRO A 15 -22.87 3.10 -14.09
C PRO A 15 -23.26 3.91 -12.85
N LEU A 16 -23.14 3.34 -11.65
CA LEU A 16 -23.40 4.04 -10.39
C LEU A 16 -22.20 4.89 -9.96
N VAL A 17 -20.98 4.37 -10.14
CA VAL A 17 -19.73 5.14 -9.91
C VAL A 17 -19.69 6.37 -10.80
N ASN A 18 -19.92 6.19 -12.11
CA ASN A 18 -19.89 7.25 -13.13
C ASN A 18 -21.02 8.30 -12.96
N LYS A 19 -22.04 8.03 -12.12
CA LYS A 19 -23.06 9.02 -11.74
C LYS A 19 -22.58 9.99 -10.66
N VAL A 20 -21.50 9.65 -9.95
CA VAL A 20 -20.91 10.44 -8.87
C VAL A 20 -19.58 11.05 -9.32
N ASP A 21 -18.66 10.18 -9.76
CA ASP A 21 -17.36 10.52 -10.33
C ASP A 21 -17.51 10.66 -11.86
N ASN A 22 -18.10 11.79 -12.28
CA ASN A 22 -18.52 12.00 -13.67
C ASN A 22 -17.52 12.82 -14.51
N VAL A 23 -16.35 13.13 -13.95
CA VAL A 23 -15.24 13.81 -14.62
C VAL A 23 -14.25 12.76 -15.15
N PRO A 24 -13.98 12.70 -16.47
CA PRO A 24 -13.03 11.72 -17.03
C PRO A 24 -11.61 11.81 -16.46
N LEU A 25 -10.91 10.69 -16.39
CA LEU A 25 -9.52 10.61 -15.92
C LEU A 25 -8.52 11.35 -16.84
N ASP A 26 -8.93 11.67 -18.07
CA ASP A 26 -8.22 12.45 -19.08
C ASP A 26 -8.81 13.85 -19.29
N PHE A 27 -9.66 14.33 -18.36
CA PHE A 27 -10.25 15.67 -18.40
C PHE A 27 -9.18 16.78 -18.39
N ASP A 28 -9.36 17.79 -19.25
CA ASP A 28 -8.47 18.93 -19.37
C ASP A 28 -8.80 20.01 -18.30
N PHE A 29 -8.05 19.99 -17.20
CA PHE A 29 -8.17 20.95 -16.11
C PHE A 29 -7.76 22.38 -16.49
N ASP A 30 -7.04 22.61 -17.60
CA ASP A 30 -6.74 23.96 -18.09
C ASP A 30 -7.94 24.62 -18.78
N THR A 31 -9.05 23.89 -18.98
CA THR A 31 -10.36 24.49 -19.30
C THR A 31 -10.98 25.27 -18.13
N LEU A 32 -10.56 25.01 -16.89
CA LEU A 32 -11.11 25.61 -15.68
C LEU A 32 -10.25 26.78 -15.15
N TYR A 33 -10.87 27.65 -14.36
CA TYR A 33 -10.17 28.74 -13.67
C TYR A 33 -9.59 28.25 -12.35
N LYS A 34 -8.32 28.56 -12.09
CA LYS A 34 -7.62 28.18 -10.85
C LYS A 34 -7.85 29.24 -9.78
N LEU A 35 -8.49 28.87 -8.68
CA LEU A 35 -8.63 29.71 -7.48
C LEU A 35 -7.35 29.66 -6.66
N LEU A 36 -6.72 30.82 -6.43
CA LEU A 36 -5.45 30.97 -5.71
C LEU A 36 -5.59 31.93 -4.52
N LEU A 37 -5.22 31.45 -3.34
CA LEU A 37 -5.10 32.24 -2.12
C LEU A 37 -3.83 33.14 -2.13
N PRO A 38 -3.74 34.15 -1.24
CA PRO A 38 -2.58 35.02 -1.16
C PRO A 38 -1.31 34.23 -0.84
N ASN A 39 -0.24 34.52 -1.58
CA ASN A 39 1.08 33.92 -1.42
C ASN A 39 1.14 32.37 -1.55
N ASP A 40 0.09 31.71 -2.04
CA ASP A 40 0.09 30.28 -2.39
C ASP A 40 0.15 30.08 -3.92
N PRO A 41 1.10 29.29 -4.44
CA PRO A 41 1.17 28.98 -5.87
C PRO A 41 0.29 27.80 -6.29
N ARG A 42 -0.36 27.09 -5.36
CA ARG A 42 -1.22 25.92 -5.63
C ARG A 42 -2.68 26.35 -5.81
N PRO A 43 -3.47 25.74 -6.72
CA PRO A 43 -4.91 25.93 -6.74
C PRO A 43 -5.57 25.33 -5.50
N GLN A 44 -6.41 26.11 -4.83
CA GLN A 44 -7.32 25.63 -3.77
C GLN A 44 -8.70 25.22 -4.33
N GLY A 45 -9.00 25.57 -5.59
CA GLY A 45 -10.19 25.11 -6.30
C GLY A 45 -10.10 25.35 -7.81
N PHE A 46 -10.98 24.68 -8.56
CA PHE A 46 -11.13 24.79 -10.01
C PHE A 46 -12.55 25.19 -10.40
N ILE A 47 -12.72 26.36 -11.01
CA ILE A 47 -14.02 27.00 -11.26
C ILE A 47 -14.38 26.94 -12.74
N LEU A 48 -15.63 26.57 -13.04
CA LEU A 48 -16.18 26.64 -14.40
C LEU A 48 -16.19 28.10 -14.93
N PRO A 49 -15.79 28.37 -16.19
CA PRO A 49 -15.79 29.73 -16.75
C PRO A 49 -17.15 30.45 -16.62
N ALA A 50 -18.26 29.75 -16.84
CA ALA A 50 -19.62 30.27 -16.69
C ALA A 50 -20.02 30.57 -15.24
N THR A 51 -19.24 30.13 -14.25
CA THR A 51 -19.43 30.42 -12.82
C THR A 51 -18.53 31.56 -12.37
N VAL A 52 -17.29 31.65 -12.86
CA VAL A 52 -16.47 32.87 -12.69
C VAL A 52 -17.19 34.11 -13.23
N ALA A 53 -17.86 33.99 -14.38
CA ALA A 53 -18.64 35.09 -14.97
C ALA A 53 -19.94 35.45 -14.23
N ARG A 54 -20.37 34.66 -13.24
CA ARG A 54 -21.61 34.89 -12.45
C ARG A 54 -21.38 35.20 -10.98
N LEU A 55 -20.29 34.71 -10.39
CA LEU A 55 -19.99 34.95 -8.97
C LEU A 55 -19.76 36.46 -8.72
N PRO A 56 -20.34 37.04 -7.66
CA PRO A 56 -20.22 38.47 -7.37
C PRO A 56 -18.90 38.75 -6.67
N TRP A 57 -17.81 38.67 -7.44
CA TRP A 57 -16.45 38.92 -6.96
C TRP A 57 -16.30 40.33 -6.40
N THR A 58 -15.75 40.43 -5.20
CA THR A 58 -15.37 41.70 -4.58
C THR A 58 -14.05 42.22 -5.14
N ALA A 59 -13.71 43.48 -4.82
CA ALA A 59 -12.40 44.07 -5.13
C ALA A 59 -11.21 43.37 -4.44
N ASP A 60 -11.47 42.43 -3.52
CA ASP A 60 -10.46 41.55 -2.92
C ASP A 60 -9.85 40.58 -3.96
N PHE A 61 -10.60 40.23 -5.01
CA PHE A 61 -10.20 39.26 -6.03
C PHE A 61 -9.75 39.94 -7.33
N ARG A 62 -8.70 39.39 -7.94
CA ARG A 62 -8.25 39.72 -9.30
C ARG A 62 -8.48 38.51 -10.21
N ILE A 63 -9.15 38.73 -11.32
CA ILE A 63 -9.43 37.70 -12.32
C ILE A 63 -8.53 37.94 -13.52
N ASP A 64 -7.72 36.93 -13.85
CA ASP A 64 -6.96 36.86 -15.08
C ASP A 64 -7.68 35.89 -16.02
N HIS A 65 -8.16 36.41 -17.15
CA HIS A 65 -8.95 35.64 -18.12
C HIS A 65 -8.07 34.89 -19.14
N ASP A 66 -6.82 35.32 -19.33
CA ASP A 66 -5.89 34.71 -20.27
C ASP A 66 -5.18 33.51 -19.61
N GLU A 67 -4.68 33.70 -18.38
CA GLU A 67 -4.08 32.63 -17.56
C GLU A 67 -5.13 31.74 -16.85
N ARG A 68 -6.41 32.12 -16.91
CA ARG A 68 -7.55 31.50 -16.20
C ARG A 68 -7.29 31.34 -14.71
N VAL A 69 -7.05 32.46 -14.04
CA VAL A 69 -6.78 32.53 -12.60
C VAL A 69 -7.76 33.45 -11.90
N VAL A 70 -8.33 33.01 -10.79
CA VAL A 70 -8.97 33.89 -9.81
C VAL A 70 -8.05 33.96 -8.60
N ARG A 71 -7.44 35.11 -8.34
CA ARG A 71 -6.48 35.30 -7.26
C ARG A 71 -7.03 36.25 -6.21
N LEU A 72 -7.14 35.78 -4.97
CA LEU A 72 -7.37 36.64 -3.81
C LEU A 72 -6.11 37.47 -3.53
N ALA A 73 -6.27 38.78 -3.34
CA ALA A 73 -5.20 39.70 -2.96
C ALA A 73 -4.80 39.56 -1.48
N ASP A 74 -3.59 39.98 -1.14
CA ASP A 74 -3.15 40.07 0.25
C ASP A 74 -3.79 41.27 0.95
N ILE A 75 -4.94 41.01 1.57
CA ILE A 75 -5.77 42.01 2.27
C ILE A 75 -5.53 42.03 3.79
N THR A 76 -4.41 41.47 4.27
CA THR A 76 -4.05 41.51 5.71
C THR A 76 -3.84 42.92 6.27
N SER A 77 -3.69 43.90 5.39
CA SER A 77 -3.63 45.33 5.73
C SER A 77 -4.99 46.00 5.94
N THR A 78 -6.10 45.39 5.49
CA THR A 78 -7.47 45.90 5.67
C THR A 78 -8.28 45.06 6.65
N ASP A 79 -8.20 43.74 6.53
CA ASP A 79 -9.05 42.78 7.26
C ASP A 79 -8.37 42.21 8.52
N GLY A 80 -7.13 42.64 8.78
CA GLY A 80 -6.36 42.31 9.96
C GLY A 80 -5.21 41.31 9.72
N PRO A 81 -4.27 41.19 10.66
CA PRO A 81 -2.97 40.53 10.45
C PRO A 81 -2.99 39.00 10.42
N ASP A 82 -4.18 38.37 10.38
CA ASP A 82 -4.36 36.92 10.27
C ASP A 82 -4.77 36.58 8.83
N PRO A 83 -3.87 36.00 8.00
CA PRO A 83 -4.17 35.74 6.59
C PRO A 83 -5.29 34.70 6.40
N GLY A 84 -5.48 33.80 7.38
CA GLY A 84 -6.52 32.78 7.32
C GLY A 84 -7.91 33.37 7.53
N ARG A 85 -8.06 34.21 8.56
CA ARG A 85 -9.29 34.98 8.82
C ARG A 85 -9.61 35.95 7.70
N ALA A 86 -8.61 36.69 7.21
CA ALA A 86 -8.79 37.64 6.11
C ALA A 86 -9.27 36.92 4.83
N ALA A 87 -8.68 35.77 4.48
CA ALA A 87 -9.11 35.00 3.33
C ALA A 87 -10.49 34.36 3.49
N THR A 88 -10.82 33.88 4.69
CA THR A 88 -12.18 33.42 5.03
C THR A 88 -13.19 34.56 4.86
N ALA A 89 -12.88 35.77 5.35
CA ALA A 89 -13.76 36.94 5.23
C ALA A 89 -13.97 37.39 3.77
N ALA A 90 -12.93 37.33 2.92
CA ALA A 90 -13.06 37.63 1.49
C ALA A 90 -13.92 36.61 0.75
N LEU A 91 -13.72 35.31 1.00
CA LEU A 91 -14.58 34.26 0.45
C LEU A 91 -16.03 34.43 0.93
N GLN A 92 -16.23 34.75 2.21
CA GLN A 92 -17.55 35.00 2.79
C GLN A 92 -18.28 36.15 2.08
N ARG A 93 -17.61 37.28 1.79
CA ARG A 93 -18.25 38.39 1.07
C ARG A 93 -18.80 37.99 -0.32
N VAL A 94 -18.11 37.08 -1.02
CA VAL A 94 -18.59 36.55 -2.32
C VAL A 94 -19.71 35.52 -2.12
N VAL A 95 -19.70 34.77 -1.02
CA VAL A 95 -20.81 33.88 -0.60
C VAL A 95 -22.07 34.68 -0.26
N ASP A 96 -21.95 35.72 0.57
CA ASP A 96 -23.06 36.61 0.96
C ASP A 96 -23.71 37.23 -0.29
N GLY A 97 -22.89 37.70 -1.23
CA GLY A 97 -23.35 38.19 -2.53
C GLY A 97 -24.02 37.10 -3.37
N ALA A 98 -23.50 35.88 -3.40
CA ALA A 98 -24.07 34.77 -4.16
C ALA A 98 -25.43 34.32 -3.59
N ILE A 99 -25.60 34.37 -2.27
CA ILE A 99 -26.88 34.15 -1.58
C ILE A 99 -27.86 35.29 -1.90
N ALA A 100 -27.40 36.54 -1.90
CA ALA A 100 -28.23 37.71 -2.23
C ALA A 100 -28.72 37.75 -3.70
N LEU A 101 -28.07 37.01 -4.61
CA LEU A 101 -28.53 36.78 -5.99
C LEU A 101 -29.62 35.70 -6.11
N GLY A 102 -30.00 35.04 -5.02
CA GLY A 102 -31.12 34.09 -4.96
C GLY A 102 -30.94 32.87 -5.88
N ASP A 103 -31.93 32.63 -6.74
CA ASP A 103 -31.99 31.46 -7.63
C ASP A 103 -30.89 31.40 -8.71
N ALA A 104 -30.02 32.42 -8.81
CA ALA A 104 -28.85 32.44 -9.69
C ALA A 104 -27.89 31.25 -9.45
N PHE A 105 -27.89 30.69 -8.22
CA PHE A 105 -27.09 29.54 -7.83
C PHE A 105 -27.95 28.45 -7.14
N PRO A 106 -28.59 27.54 -7.89
CA PRO A 106 -29.47 26.51 -7.33
C PRO A 106 -28.81 25.51 -6.36
N SER A 107 -27.48 25.48 -6.26
CA SER A 107 -26.75 24.71 -5.24
C SER A 107 -26.76 25.37 -3.86
N VAL A 108 -26.99 26.68 -3.77
CA VAL A 108 -26.93 27.49 -2.54
C VAL A 108 -28.30 27.59 -1.85
N ASN A 109 -29.40 27.43 -2.60
CA ASN A 109 -30.77 27.41 -2.08
C ASN A 109 -31.16 28.64 -1.22
N GLY A 110 -30.53 29.80 -1.48
CA GLY A 110 -30.76 31.04 -0.74
C GLY A 110 -30.46 30.98 0.76
N ARG A 111 -29.61 30.04 1.22
CA ARG A 111 -29.32 29.81 2.64
C ARG A 111 -27.83 29.83 2.93
N HIS A 112 -27.48 30.37 4.09
CA HIS A 112 -26.20 30.11 4.71
C HIS A 112 -26.12 28.66 5.21
N SER A 113 -24.90 28.14 5.31
CA SER A 113 -24.57 26.79 5.74
C SER A 113 -23.30 26.78 6.60
N GLU A 114 -23.03 25.68 7.29
CA GLU A 114 -21.90 25.62 8.20
C GLU A 114 -20.55 25.63 7.46
N PRO A 115 -19.49 26.22 8.03
CA PRO A 115 -18.20 26.32 7.37
C PRO A 115 -17.45 24.99 7.39
N PHE A 116 -16.79 24.65 6.28
CA PHE A 116 -15.77 23.59 6.21
C PHE A 116 -14.41 24.13 5.73
N ARG A 117 -13.34 23.35 5.97
CA ARG A 117 -11.96 23.80 5.79
C ARG A 117 -11.49 23.66 4.34
N VAL A 118 -10.91 24.72 3.78
CA VAL A 118 -10.23 24.69 2.48
C VAL A 118 -8.99 23.81 2.60
N LEU A 119 -8.99 22.65 1.95
CA LEU A 119 -7.89 21.69 2.03
C LEU A 119 -6.62 22.23 1.36
N GLY A 120 -5.48 22.06 2.05
CA GLY A 120 -4.16 22.39 1.50
C GLY A 120 -3.82 23.89 1.42
N ALA A 121 -4.60 24.79 2.02
CA ALA A 121 -4.25 26.20 2.16
C ALA A 121 -3.09 26.41 3.15
N ASN A 122 -2.20 27.38 2.89
CA ASN A 122 -1.08 27.76 3.79
C ASN A 122 -1.51 28.23 5.20
N HIS A 123 -2.77 28.62 5.38
CA HIS A 123 -3.34 29.10 6.63
C HIS A 123 -4.72 28.47 6.83
N PRO A 124 -5.27 28.42 8.07
CA PRO A 124 -6.64 27.99 8.30
C PRO A 124 -7.63 28.92 7.59
N VAL A 125 -8.17 28.46 6.46
CA VAL A 125 -9.21 29.13 5.68
C VAL A 125 -10.43 28.22 5.62
N SER A 126 -11.61 28.83 5.76
CA SER A 126 -12.89 28.15 5.61
C SER A 126 -13.80 28.87 4.62
N ILE A 127 -14.82 28.15 4.19
CA ILE A 127 -15.91 28.62 3.35
C ILE A 127 -17.15 27.79 3.70
N GLU A 128 -18.35 28.32 3.45
CA GLU A 128 -19.60 27.61 3.70
C GLU A 128 -19.80 26.36 2.82
N ARG A 129 -20.54 25.36 3.35
CA ARG A 129 -20.77 24.06 2.71
C ARG A 129 -21.47 24.13 1.35
N PHE A 130 -22.61 24.82 1.24
CA PHE A 130 -23.41 24.84 0.00
C PHE A 130 -22.80 25.68 -1.14
N PRO A 131 -22.11 26.81 -0.88
CA PRO A 131 -21.47 27.63 -1.93
C PRO A 131 -20.15 27.08 -2.50
N ALA A 132 -19.31 26.39 -1.71
CA ALA A 132 -17.97 25.97 -2.15
C ALA A 132 -17.87 25.13 -3.46
N PRO A 133 -18.87 24.31 -3.86
CA PRO A 133 -18.93 23.72 -5.20
C PRO A 133 -18.85 24.73 -6.36
N LEU A 134 -19.20 26.00 -6.14
CA LEU A 134 -19.06 27.10 -7.10
C LEU A 134 -17.64 27.65 -7.17
N PHE A 135 -16.86 27.50 -6.09
CA PHE A 135 -15.46 27.92 -5.97
C PHE A 135 -14.48 26.81 -6.35
N GLY A 136 -14.98 25.63 -6.71
CA GLY A 136 -14.14 24.49 -7.07
C GLY A 136 -13.42 23.83 -5.89
N ILE A 137 -13.75 24.22 -4.66
CA ILE A 137 -13.03 23.85 -3.45
C ILE A 137 -13.45 22.45 -3.01
N SER A 138 -12.45 21.62 -2.70
CA SER A 138 -12.64 20.24 -2.27
C SER A 138 -13.44 20.13 -0.96
N SER A 139 -14.55 19.39 -0.97
CA SER A 139 -15.33 19.13 0.24
C SER A 139 -14.80 17.94 1.06
N ARG A 140 -15.24 17.88 2.33
CA ARG A 140 -14.95 16.83 3.30
C ARG A 140 -16.25 16.23 3.82
N GLY A 141 -16.47 14.95 3.61
CA GLY A 141 -17.49 14.15 4.30
C GLY A 141 -16.84 13.05 5.16
N ALA A 142 -17.54 12.54 6.15
CA ALA A 142 -17.13 11.33 6.88
C ALA A 142 -18.30 10.36 6.94
N HIS A 143 -18.04 9.10 6.61
CA HIS A 143 -19.05 8.05 6.54
C HIS A 143 -18.62 6.87 7.41
N MET A 144 -19.54 6.31 8.19
CA MET A 144 -19.33 5.08 8.96
C MET A 144 -20.30 4.00 8.50
N THR A 145 -19.77 2.80 8.25
CA THR A 145 -20.56 1.59 7.98
C THR A 145 -20.58 0.74 9.24
N ALA A 146 -21.73 0.67 9.92
CA ALA A 146 -21.91 -0.22 11.07
C ALA A 146 -22.54 -1.55 10.62
N TYR A 147 -21.91 -2.66 11.03
CA TYR A 147 -22.26 -4.00 10.57
C TYR A 147 -22.30 -5.00 11.72
N VAL A 148 -22.98 -6.13 11.49
CA VAL A 148 -23.10 -7.24 12.44
C VAL A 148 -22.75 -8.55 11.72
N LYS A 149 -21.93 -9.39 12.35
CA LYS A 149 -21.66 -10.76 11.90
C LYS A 149 -22.62 -11.72 12.59
N THR A 150 -23.72 -12.06 11.91
CA THR A 150 -24.74 -12.99 12.42
C THR A 150 -24.48 -14.43 11.96
N ALA A 151 -25.22 -15.41 12.49
CA ALA A 151 -25.17 -16.79 12.00
C ALA A 151 -25.53 -16.95 10.50
N ASP A 152 -26.32 -16.02 9.95
CA ASP A 152 -26.66 -15.97 8.51
C ASP A 152 -25.57 -15.27 7.67
N GLY A 153 -24.48 -14.80 8.30
CA GLY A 153 -23.44 -14.00 7.69
C GLY A 153 -23.51 -12.51 8.02
N LEU A 154 -22.81 -11.72 7.21
CA LEU A 154 -22.62 -10.27 7.36
C LEU A 154 -23.91 -9.50 7.00
N LYS A 155 -24.32 -8.58 7.88
CA LYS A 155 -25.45 -7.66 7.68
C LYS A 155 -25.04 -6.23 8.04
N ILE A 156 -25.61 -5.25 7.36
CA ILE A 156 -25.29 -3.82 7.52
C ILE A 156 -26.51 -3.09 8.06
N TRP A 157 -26.33 -2.18 9.02
CA TRP A 157 -27.38 -1.26 9.46
C TRP A 157 -27.47 -0.09 8.49
N VAL A 158 -28.59 0.00 7.76
CA VAL A 158 -28.79 1.00 6.70
C VAL A 158 -29.92 1.95 7.11
N PRO A 159 -29.64 3.25 7.31
CA PRO A 159 -30.66 4.26 7.55
C PRO A 159 -31.40 4.65 6.28
N ARG A 160 -32.64 5.10 6.47
CA ARG A 160 -33.45 5.78 5.46
C ARG A 160 -33.57 7.26 5.79
N ARG A 161 -33.07 8.12 4.90
CA ARG A 161 -33.11 9.58 5.02
C ARG A 161 -34.55 10.10 5.09
N SER A 162 -34.81 11.07 5.93
CA SER A 162 -36.15 11.62 6.12
C SER A 162 -36.70 12.33 4.88
N ALA A 163 -38.00 12.13 4.62
CA ALA A 163 -38.73 12.66 3.47
C ALA A 163 -38.69 14.20 3.30
N HIS A 164 -38.35 14.94 4.36
CA HIS A 164 -38.33 16.40 4.36
C HIS A 164 -36.92 16.99 4.06
N LEU A 165 -35.87 16.16 3.98
CA LEU A 165 -34.52 16.66 3.73
C LEU A 165 -34.38 17.22 2.32
N PHE A 166 -33.74 18.39 2.22
CA PHE A 166 -33.59 19.12 0.95
C PHE A 166 -32.81 18.35 -0.13
N THR A 167 -31.93 17.42 0.27
CA THR A 167 -31.19 16.55 -0.65
C THR A 167 -31.43 15.08 -0.34
N TYR A 168 -31.77 14.33 -1.39
CA TYR A 168 -31.95 12.87 -1.36
C TYR A 168 -32.92 12.38 -0.27
N PRO A 169 -34.16 12.91 -0.17
CA PRO A 169 -35.18 12.40 0.74
C PRO A 169 -35.56 10.94 0.39
N ASP A 170 -36.00 10.18 1.41
CA ASP A 170 -36.45 8.77 1.35
C ASP A 170 -35.43 7.73 0.85
N LEU A 171 -34.26 8.16 0.35
CA LEU A 171 -33.16 7.31 -0.05
C LEU A 171 -32.40 6.73 1.15
N LEU A 172 -31.69 5.64 0.91
CA LEU A 172 -30.80 5.00 1.87
C LEU A 172 -29.46 5.74 1.97
N ASP A 173 -28.88 5.78 3.16
CA ASP A 173 -27.57 6.39 3.45
C ASP A 173 -26.55 5.34 3.95
N THR A 174 -25.29 5.70 4.16
CA THR A 174 -24.41 4.88 5.02
C THR A 174 -24.84 5.03 6.48
N THR A 175 -24.45 4.12 7.37
CA THR A 175 -24.99 4.06 8.74
C THR A 175 -24.91 5.37 9.53
N VAL A 176 -23.85 6.14 9.31
CA VAL A 176 -23.68 7.53 9.78
C VAL A 176 -22.94 8.31 8.67
N ALA A 177 -23.30 9.56 8.37
CA ALA A 177 -22.91 10.23 7.11
C ALA A 177 -22.78 11.78 7.15
N GLY A 178 -21.91 12.30 8.00
CA GLY A 178 -21.74 13.74 8.25
C GLY A 178 -20.86 14.54 7.26
N GLY A 179 -21.03 15.87 7.31
CA GLY A 179 -20.16 16.85 6.65
C GLY A 179 -19.08 17.37 7.60
N VAL A 180 -17.79 17.22 7.28
CA VAL A 180 -16.72 17.53 8.25
C VAL A 180 -16.42 19.03 8.31
N LYS A 181 -17.05 19.68 9.30
CA LYS A 181 -17.01 21.11 9.65
C LYS A 181 -15.57 21.62 9.80
N ALA A 182 -15.36 22.94 9.75
CA ALA A 182 -14.03 23.54 9.55
C ALA A 182 -13.02 23.22 10.66
N ASP A 183 -13.49 23.13 11.90
CA ASP A 183 -12.66 22.89 13.08
C ASP A 183 -12.59 21.39 13.47
N ASP A 184 -13.54 20.59 13.00
CA ASP A 184 -13.64 19.16 13.32
C ASP A 184 -12.59 18.30 12.58
N SER A 185 -12.15 17.22 13.23
CA SER A 185 -11.56 16.09 12.53
C SER A 185 -12.67 15.16 11.96
N PRO A 186 -12.36 14.31 10.97
CA PRO A 186 -13.33 13.35 10.46
C PRO A 186 -13.85 12.36 11.51
N LEU A 187 -13.08 12.12 12.59
CA LEU A 187 -13.57 11.31 13.71
C LEU A 187 -14.53 12.10 14.59
N ASP A 188 -14.27 13.38 14.88
CA ASP A 188 -15.15 14.18 15.73
C ASP A 188 -16.54 14.36 15.08
N CYS A 189 -16.55 14.51 13.74
CA CYS A 189 -17.75 14.41 12.91
C CYS A 189 -18.48 13.07 13.16
N ILE A 190 -17.85 11.91 12.90
CA ILE A 190 -18.49 10.59 13.15
C ILE A 190 -18.98 10.42 14.60
N LEU A 191 -18.33 11.05 15.59
CA LEU A 191 -18.75 10.95 17.00
C LEU A 191 -19.96 11.82 17.36
N ALA A 192 -20.16 12.95 16.69
CA ALA A 192 -21.39 13.74 16.81
C ALA A 192 -22.52 13.05 16.04
N GLU A 193 -22.32 12.82 14.74
CA GLU A 193 -23.32 12.31 13.81
C GLU A 193 -23.80 10.90 14.22
N ALA A 194 -22.93 10.04 14.79
CA ALA A 194 -23.38 8.74 15.30
C ALA A 194 -24.26 8.82 16.56
N SER A 195 -24.15 9.90 17.34
CA SER A 195 -25.03 10.17 18.48
C SER A 195 -26.31 10.89 18.07
N GLU A 196 -26.27 11.64 16.97
CA GLU A 196 -27.37 12.45 16.42
C GLU A 196 -28.25 11.59 15.48
N GLU A 197 -27.71 11.10 14.36
CA GLU A 197 -28.43 10.26 13.37
C GLU A 197 -28.82 8.88 13.94
N ALA A 198 -27.94 8.25 14.73
CA ALA A 198 -27.98 6.80 14.99
C ALA A 198 -28.16 6.38 16.46
N SER A 199 -28.27 7.33 17.40
CA SER A 199 -28.36 7.10 18.86
C SER A 199 -27.20 6.27 19.47
N LEU A 200 -26.07 6.11 18.76
CA LEU A 200 -24.94 5.30 19.21
C LEU A 200 -24.07 6.09 20.21
N PRO A 201 -23.79 5.57 21.42
CA PRO A 201 -23.01 6.29 22.41
C PRO A 201 -21.61 6.66 21.90
N ALA A 202 -21.29 7.95 21.82
CA ALA A 202 -20.03 8.45 21.26
C ALA A 202 -18.77 7.84 21.92
N ALA A 203 -18.83 7.45 23.20
CA ALA A 203 -17.74 6.71 23.85
C ALA A 203 -17.51 5.32 23.23
N PHE A 204 -18.61 4.56 23.01
CA PHE A 204 -18.53 3.25 22.37
C PHE A 204 -18.04 3.36 20.92
N VAL A 205 -18.54 4.35 20.16
CA VAL A 205 -18.09 4.60 18.78
C VAL A 205 -16.61 4.97 18.75
N ARG A 206 -16.13 5.83 19.66
CA ARG A 206 -14.72 6.26 19.76
C ARG A 206 -13.74 5.11 19.97
N ASP A 207 -14.11 4.12 20.78
CA ASP A 207 -13.23 3.01 21.15
C ASP A 207 -13.26 1.87 20.11
N ASN A 208 -14.41 1.66 19.45
CA ASN A 208 -14.63 0.52 18.55
C ASN A 208 -14.54 0.85 17.06
N ALA A 209 -14.88 2.07 16.61
CA ALA A 209 -14.80 2.43 15.21
C ALA A 209 -13.35 2.39 14.70
N ARG A 210 -13.17 1.97 13.45
CA ARG A 210 -11.87 1.87 12.77
C ARG A 210 -11.89 2.76 11.54
N ALA A 211 -10.92 3.67 11.42
CA ALA A 211 -10.68 4.38 10.18
C ALA A 211 -10.07 3.39 9.18
N VAL A 212 -10.70 3.23 8.02
CA VAL A 212 -10.40 2.16 7.04
C VAL A 212 -9.93 2.67 5.68
N GLY A 213 -10.06 3.98 5.43
CA GLY A 213 -9.56 4.61 4.23
C GLY A 213 -10.23 5.95 3.95
N ALA A 214 -10.20 6.37 2.69
CA ALA A 214 -11.04 7.43 2.19
C ALA A 214 -11.36 7.18 0.70
N VAL A 215 -12.59 7.50 0.31
CA VAL A 215 -13.04 7.54 -1.08
C VAL A 215 -12.91 8.97 -1.60
N THR A 216 -12.42 9.15 -2.82
CA THR A 216 -12.34 10.45 -3.49
C THR A 216 -13.01 10.39 -4.85
N TYR A 217 -13.77 11.42 -5.20
CA TYR A 217 -14.39 11.60 -6.52
C TYR A 217 -14.42 13.09 -6.91
N VAL A 218 -14.69 13.37 -8.18
CA VAL A 218 -14.92 14.72 -8.70
C VAL A 218 -16.23 14.73 -9.49
N SER A 219 -17.17 15.57 -9.04
CA SER A 219 -18.46 15.75 -9.71
C SER A 219 -18.55 17.12 -10.38
N MET A 220 -18.79 17.15 -11.69
CA MET A 220 -19.05 18.36 -12.47
C MET A 220 -20.54 18.42 -12.83
N ASN A 221 -21.13 19.60 -12.69
CA ASN A 221 -22.50 19.88 -13.12
C ASN A 221 -22.56 21.29 -13.72
N GLU A 222 -22.47 21.37 -15.05
CA GLU A 222 -22.44 22.64 -15.79
C GLU A 222 -23.72 23.45 -15.59
N ALA A 223 -24.88 22.80 -15.51
CA ALA A 223 -26.17 23.46 -15.31
C ALA A 223 -26.29 24.13 -13.94
N LYS A 224 -25.74 23.53 -12.88
CA LYS A 224 -25.59 24.17 -11.56
C LYS A 224 -24.40 25.13 -11.49
N GLY A 225 -23.45 25.02 -12.42
CA GLY A 225 -22.19 25.77 -12.42
C GLY A 225 -21.18 25.26 -11.40
N THR A 226 -21.27 24.00 -10.97
CA THR A 226 -20.43 23.45 -9.91
C THR A 226 -19.38 22.48 -10.44
N PHE A 227 -18.16 22.56 -9.91
CA PHE A 227 -17.10 21.56 -10.08
C PHE A 227 -16.63 21.17 -8.69
N PHE A 228 -16.74 19.90 -8.33
CA PHE A 228 -16.79 19.51 -6.92
C PHE A 228 -15.96 18.26 -6.63
N PRO A 229 -14.65 18.43 -6.38
CA PRO A 229 -13.83 17.42 -5.75
C PRO A 229 -14.35 17.13 -4.34
N THR A 230 -14.37 15.87 -3.93
CA THR A 230 -14.87 15.43 -2.62
C THR A 230 -13.95 14.36 -2.06
N VAL A 231 -13.64 14.44 -0.76
CA VAL A 231 -13.08 13.33 0.02
C VAL A 231 -14.09 12.88 1.07
N LEU A 232 -14.39 11.58 1.07
CA LEU A 232 -15.20 10.90 2.08
C LEU A 232 -14.27 10.04 2.93
N TYR A 233 -14.10 10.39 4.21
CA TYR A 233 -13.30 9.59 5.14
C TYR A 233 -14.12 8.39 5.63
N CYS A 234 -13.63 7.18 5.40
CA CYS A 234 -14.38 5.94 5.66
C CYS A 234 -14.04 5.34 7.02
N TYR A 235 -15.08 4.96 7.76
CA TYR A 235 -15.01 4.25 9.03
C TYR A 235 -15.85 2.97 8.98
N ASP A 236 -15.38 1.93 9.67
CA ASP A 236 -16.12 0.70 9.91
C ASP A 236 -16.38 0.53 11.43
N LEU A 237 -17.56 0.03 11.79
CA LEU A 237 -17.93 -0.28 13.18
C LEU A 237 -18.62 -1.65 13.27
N GLU A 238 -17.97 -2.61 13.91
CA GLU A 238 -18.63 -3.88 14.22
C GLU A 238 -19.49 -3.72 15.48
N LEU A 239 -20.81 -3.90 15.32
CA LEU A 239 -21.77 -3.88 16.42
C LEU A 239 -22.06 -5.31 16.91
N PRO A 240 -22.17 -5.54 18.23
CA PRO A 240 -22.75 -6.77 18.76
C PRO A 240 -24.25 -6.81 18.43
N GLU A 241 -24.83 -8.01 18.31
CA GLU A 241 -26.27 -8.20 18.04
C GLU A 241 -27.21 -7.54 19.08
N SER A 242 -26.68 -7.16 20.25
CA SER A 242 -27.41 -6.45 21.30
C SER A 242 -27.48 -4.92 21.14
N ILE A 243 -26.76 -4.32 20.17
CA ILE A 243 -26.82 -2.89 19.88
C ILE A 243 -27.55 -2.66 18.55
N VAL A 244 -28.70 -1.99 18.63
CA VAL A 244 -29.56 -1.60 17.52
C VAL A 244 -29.52 -0.08 17.38
N PRO A 245 -29.03 0.48 16.26
CA PRO A 245 -29.15 1.90 15.94
C PRO A 245 -30.62 2.35 15.84
N THR A 246 -30.92 3.55 16.29
CA THR A 246 -32.24 4.19 16.20
C THR A 246 -32.10 5.66 15.83
N PRO A 247 -33.07 6.28 15.12
CA PRO A 247 -33.04 7.72 14.89
C PRO A 247 -32.95 8.50 16.21
N GLY A 248 -31.95 9.37 16.33
CA GLY A 248 -31.81 10.29 17.47
C GLY A 248 -32.32 11.70 17.19
N ASP A 249 -32.35 12.08 15.91
CA ASP A 249 -32.83 13.36 15.37
C ASP A 249 -33.96 13.16 14.34
N ASP A 250 -34.19 14.16 13.47
CA ASP A 250 -35.14 14.09 12.37
C ASP A 250 -34.51 13.91 10.98
N GLU A 251 -33.17 13.82 10.82
CA GLU A 251 -32.53 13.53 9.53
C GLU A 251 -32.72 12.06 9.11
N VAL A 252 -32.83 11.13 10.07
CA VAL A 252 -33.11 9.70 9.81
C VAL A 252 -34.55 9.32 10.16
N SER A 253 -35.22 8.57 9.26
CA SER A 253 -36.60 8.10 9.47
C SER A 253 -36.70 6.69 10.06
N ALA A 254 -35.74 5.81 9.74
CA ALA A 254 -35.66 4.43 10.22
C ALA A 254 -34.28 3.84 9.97
N PHE A 255 -33.93 2.74 10.67
CA PHE A 255 -32.80 1.86 10.36
C PHE A 255 -33.30 0.46 9.99
N GLU A 256 -32.73 -0.13 8.94
CA GLU A 256 -33.01 -1.49 8.48
C GLU A 256 -31.73 -2.33 8.55
N LEU A 257 -31.77 -3.52 9.19
CA LEU A 257 -30.64 -4.46 9.20
C LEU A 257 -30.67 -5.31 7.92
N MET A 258 -29.98 -4.84 6.89
CA MET A 258 -30.01 -5.42 5.54
C MET A 258 -28.92 -6.48 5.36
N SER A 259 -29.23 -7.59 4.70
CA SER A 259 -28.21 -8.51 4.19
C SER A 259 -27.43 -7.87 3.04
N ILE A 260 -26.22 -8.38 2.79
CA ILE A 260 -25.38 -7.97 1.66
C ILE A 260 -26.16 -7.95 0.32
N ASP A 261 -26.96 -8.98 0.04
CA ASP A 261 -27.71 -9.05 -1.21
C ASP A 261 -28.87 -8.04 -1.29
N GLN A 262 -29.48 -7.69 -0.15
CA GLN A 262 -30.44 -6.60 -0.07
C GLN A 262 -29.78 -5.24 -0.34
N VAL A 263 -28.59 -4.99 0.22
CA VAL A 263 -27.83 -3.75 -0.01
C VAL A 263 -27.40 -3.65 -1.48
N LYS A 264 -26.85 -4.73 -2.06
CA LYS A 264 -26.53 -4.81 -3.50
C LYS A 264 -27.75 -4.53 -4.38
N ALA A 265 -28.90 -5.16 -4.09
CA ALA A 265 -30.14 -4.94 -4.83
C ALA A 265 -30.65 -3.49 -4.72
N ALA A 266 -30.54 -2.87 -3.55
CA ALA A 266 -30.93 -1.48 -3.32
C ALA A 266 -29.98 -0.47 -4.00
N MET A 267 -28.67 -0.74 -4.04
CA MET A 267 -27.69 0.05 -4.81
C MET A 267 -27.99 -0.01 -6.31
N LEU A 268 -28.19 -1.21 -6.87
CA LEU A 268 -28.53 -1.42 -8.28
C LEU A 268 -29.93 -0.88 -8.65
N GLY A 269 -30.84 -0.81 -7.68
CA GLY A 269 -32.14 -0.15 -7.79
C GLY A 269 -32.09 1.37 -7.58
N GLU A 270 -30.90 1.97 -7.44
CA GLU A 270 -30.67 3.41 -7.21
C GLU A 270 -31.40 3.99 -5.99
N GLN A 271 -31.65 3.15 -4.98
CA GLN A 271 -32.32 3.54 -3.73
C GLN A 271 -31.38 4.20 -2.72
N PHE A 272 -30.07 4.19 -2.96
CA PHE A 272 -29.07 4.88 -2.15
C PHE A 272 -28.79 6.31 -2.64
N LYS A 273 -28.57 7.22 -1.68
CA LYS A 273 -27.91 8.52 -1.90
C LYS A 273 -26.61 8.30 -2.71
N PRO A 274 -26.40 8.95 -3.87
CA PRO A 274 -25.43 8.47 -4.85
C PRO A 274 -24.00 8.26 -4.35
N ASN A 275 -23.44 9.20 -3.57
CA ASN A 275 -22.08 9.08 -3.07
C ASN A 275 -21.87 7.95 -2.04
N CYS A 276 -22.95 7.49 -1.40
CA CYS A 276 -22.92 6.38 -0.44
C CYS A 276 -22.72 5.03 -1.13
N VAL A 277 -23.10 4.91 -2.41
CA VAL A 277 -22.77 3.75 -3.24
C VAL A 277 -21.26 3.53 -3.30
N LEU A 278 -20.46 4.60 -3.40
CA LEU A 278 -19.00 4.49 -3.43
C LEU A 278 -18.43 3.94 -2.12
N VAL A 279 -19.00 4.35 -0.97
CA VAL A 279 -18.60 3.87 0.36
C VAL A 279 -19.04 2.41 0.58
N MET A 280 -20.22 2.02 0.10
CA MET A 280 -20.66 0.63 0.12
C MET A 280 -19.80 -0.27 -0.79
N LEU A 281 -19.32 0.23 -1.94
CA LEU A 281 -18.39 -0.49 -2.81
C LEU A 281 -17.00 -0.63 -2.16
N ASP A 282 -16.46 0.42 -1.55
CA ASP A 282 -15.23 0.37 -0.74
C ASP A 282 -15.36 -0.69 0.38
N PHE A 283 -16.46 -0.64 1.15
CA PHE A 283 -16.76 -1.65 2.16
C PHE A 283 -16.84 -3.06 1.56
N PHE A 284 -17.56 -3.25 0.46
CA PHE A 284 -17.68 -4.57 -0.18
C PHE A 284 -16.36 -5.12 -0.70
N ILE A 285 -15.47 -4.28 -1.21
CA ILE A 285 -14.13 -4.69 -1.66
C ILE A 285 -13.27 -5.08 -0.46
N ARG A 286 -13.22 -4.23 0.58
CA ARG A 286 -12.42 -4.48 1.80
C ARG A 286 -12.91 -5.71 2.59
N HIS A 287 -14.19 -6.05 2.52
CA HIS A 287 -14.79 -7.22 3.18
C HIS A 287 -14.96 -8.45 2.27
N ASN A 288 -14.34 -8.48 1.08
CA ASN A 288 -14.38 -9.59 0.11
C ASN A 288 -15.80 -9.98 -0.36
N VAL A 289 -16.75 -9.04 -0.32
CA VAL A 289 -18.14 -9.18 -0.76
C VAL A 289 -18.30 -8.89 -2.26
N VAL A 290 -17.51 -7.96 -2.79
CA VAL A 290 -17.30 -7.75 -4.22
C VAL A 290 -15.83 -8.05 -4.48
N THR A 291 -15.57 -9.06 -5.30
CA THR A 291 -14.23 -9.44 -5.73
C THR A 291 -14.24 -9.52 -7.25
N ALA A 292 -13.10 -9.32 -7.89
CA ALA A 292 -13.06 -9.31 -9.35
C ALA A 292 -13.46 -10.69 -9.96
N GLU A 293 -13.33 -11.79 -9.20
CA GLU A 293 -13.83 -13.12 -9.58
C GLU A 293 -15.36 -13.21 -9.64
N ASN A 294 -16.08 -12.48 -8.77
CA ASN A 294 -17.54 -12.56 -8.70
C ASN A 294 -18.23 -11.57 -9.67
N GLU A 295 -17.58 -10.46 -10.01
CA GLU A 295 -18.03 -9.53 -11.06
C GLU A 295 -17.81 -10.07 -12.50
N GLU A 296 -16.70 -10.75 -12.82
CA GLU A 296 -16.52 -11.30 -14.19
C GLU A 296 -17.50 -12.44 -14.52
N ARG A 297 -17.95 -13.20 -13.50
CA ARG A 297 -19.03 -14.17 -13.70
C ARG A 297 -20.38 -13.52 -14.08
N ALA A 298 -20.56 -12.22 -13.82
CA ALA A 298 -21.76 -11.47 -14.18
C ALA A 298 -21.74 -10.99 -15.64
N SER A 299 -20.60 -10.52 -16.16
CA SER A 299 -20.51 -9.95 -17.51
C SER A 299 -20.55 -11.00 -18.64
N ALA A 300 -20.18 -12.26 -18.35
CA ALA A 300 -20.05 -13.32 -19.33
C ALA A 300 -21.39 -14.01 -19.70
N LYS A 301 -22.11 -13.49 -20.71
CA LYS A 301 -23.16 -14.24 -21.45
C LYS A 301 -22.94 -14.25 -22.97
N PRO A 302 -23.36 -15.30 -23.69
CA PRO A 302 -22.86 -15.60 -25.03
C PRO A 302 -23.55 -14.77 -26.13
N SER A 303 -22.88 -13.72 -26.61
CA SER A 303 -23.23 -13.06 -27.88
C SER A 303 -22.93 -13.99 -29.06
N GLY A 304 -23.94 -14.35 -29.84
CA GLY A 304 -23.80 -15.21 -31.03
C GLY A 304 -22.85 -14.63 -32.09
N ALA A 305 -22.19 -15.52 -32.83
CA ALA A 305 -21.13 -15.13 -33.75
C ALA A 305 -21.62 -14.34 -34.98
N SER A 306 -20.86 -13.31 -35.36
CA SER A 306 -20.83 -12.77 -36.72
C SER A 306 -19.39 -12.48 -37.14
N LYS A 307 -19.07 -12.66 -38.42
CA LYS A 307 -17.71 -12.50 -38.99
C LYS A 307 -17.67 -11.30 -39.93
N ALA A 308 -16.92 -10.26 -39.57
CA ALA A 308 -16.51 -9.16 -40.47
C ALA A 308 -14.98 -9.14 -40.63
N SER A 309 -14.46 -8.50 -41.68
CA SER A 309 -13.23 -8.98 -42.33
C SER A 309 -12.35 -7.90 -42.97
N LYS A 310 -11.05 -7.90 -42.62
CA LYS A 310 -9.96 -7.11 -43.25
C LYS A 310 -10.10 -5.58 -42.97
N ALA A 311 -9.08 -4.72 -43.13
CA ALA A 311 -7.83 -4.85 -43.88
C ALA A 311 -6.64 -4.03 -43.30
N LYS A 312 -5.56 -3.97 -44.11
CA LYS A 312 -4.31 -3.18 -44.03
C LYS A 312 -4.59 -1.67 -43.75
N ALA A 313 -3.64 -0.81 -43.35
CA ALA A 313 -2.19 -0.83 -43.61
C ALA A 313 -1.37 0.03 -42.61
N ALA A 314 -0.04 0.03 -42.75
CA ALA A 314 0.89 0.99 -42.14
C ALA A 314 1.74 1.66 -43.23
N PRO A 315 2.42 2.78 -42.91
CA PRO A 315 3.82 2.92 -43.35
C PRO A 315 4.77 3.37 -42.22
N LYS A 316 6.08 3.06 -42.39
CA LYS A 316 7.17 3.39 -41.46
C LYS A 316 7.98 4.60 -41.92
N ARG A 317 8.52 5.38 -40.99
CA ARG A 317 9.79 6.18 -41.07
C ARG A 317 10.12 6.69 -39.66
N LYS A 318 11.34 7.10 -39.29
CA LYS A 318 12.72 6.55 -39.44
C LYS A 318 13.60 7.35 -38.44
N ARG A 319 14.76 6.84 -38.00
CA ARG A 319 15.68 7.54 -37.05
C ARG A 319 16.82 8.31 -37.75
N ALA A 320 17.24 9.41 -37.12
CA ALA A 320 18.60 10.00 -37.03
C ALA A 320 18.58 10.92 -35.75
N ALA A 321 19.62 11.21 -34.94
CA ALA A 321 21.09 11.29 -35.06
C ALA A 321 21.57 12.51 -35.88
N SER A 322 22.49 13.40 -35.42
CA SER A 322 23.25 13.53 -34.14
C SER A 322 23.83 14.98 -34.04
N ASP A 323 24.84 15.45 -33.25
CA ASP A 323 25.88 14.82 -32.39
C ASP A 323 26.42 15.71 -31.22
N THR A 324 27.30 16.70 -31.48
CA THR A 324 28.20 17.43 -30.54
C THR A 324 27.81 18.92 -30.27
N GLU A 325 28.45 19.75 -29.41
CA GLU A 325 29.84 19.81 -28.91
C GLU A 325 30.02 20.52 -27.53
N GLN A 326 31.27 20.61 -27.02
CA GLN A 326 31.65 21.09 -25.68
C GLN A 326 32.08 22.57 -25.61
N THR A 327 32.08 23.14 -24.39
CA THR A 327 33.19 24.01 -23.92
C THR A 327 33.21 24.07 -22.38
N ASP A 328 34.40 24.00 -21.78
CA ASP A 328 34.61 24.07 -20.32
C ASP A 328 35.19 25.42 -19.88
N SER A 329 34.90 25.84 -18.65
CA SER A 329 35.72 26.78 -17.89
C SER A 329 35.52 26.58 -16.38
N GLU A 330 36.61 26.52 -15.61
CA GLU A 330 36.60 26.16 -14.19
C GLU A 330 36.72 27.38 -13.27
N GLN A 331 35.92 27.43 -12.21
CA GLN A 331 36.26 28.12 -10.95
C GLN A 331 35.73 27.35 -9.75
N GLU A 332 36.56 27.13 -8.72
CA GLU A 332 36.21 26.36 -7.52
C GLU A 332 35.45 27.20 -6.47
N VAL A 333 34.30 26.70 -5.98
CA VAL A 333 33.81 27.00 -4.61
C VAL A 333 33.19 25.75 -3.97
N THR A 334 33.55 25.52 -2.71
CA THR A 334 33.26 24.38 -1.80
C THR A 334 31.99 23.53 -2.01
N VAL A 335 32.16 22.21 -1.78
CA VAL A 335 31.13 21.16 -1.94
C VAL A 335 30.12 21.08 -0.78
N LYS A 336 28.81 21.15 -1.10
CA LYS A 336 27.71 20.59 -0.28
C LYS A 336 26.76 19.74 -1.14
N LYS A 337 27.16 18.50 -1.44
CA LYS A 337 26.33 17.54 -2.20
C LYS A 337 25.12 17.03 -1.38
N LYS A 338 23.99 17.73 -1.46
CA LYS A 338 22.67 17.07 -1.32
C LYS A 338 22.46 16.13 -2.51
N ALA A 339 22.05 14.89 -2.26
CA ALA A 339 21.69 13.97 -3.33
C ALA A 339 20.38 14.43 -3.99
N LYS A 340 20.40 14.70 -5.31
CA LYS A 340 19.18 14.94 -6.11
C LYS A 340 18.54 13.61 -6.48
N THR A 341 17.69 13.06 -5.63
CA THR A 341 16.66 12.09 -6.04
C THR A 341 15.48 12.85 -6.65
N GLY A 342 15.09 12.49 -7.87
CA GLY A 342 14.06 13.19 -8.64
C GLY A 342 12.64 12.82 -8.21
N PHE A 343 12.23 13.22 -7.02
CA PHE A 343 10.84 13.20 -6.55
C PHE A 343 10.63 14.33 -5.54
N ASN A 344 9.51 15.06 -5.63
CA ASN A 344 9.29 16.23 -4.78
C ASN A 344 8.77 15.80 -3.39
N SER A 345 9.65 15.21 -2.57
CA SER A 345 9.32 14.69 -1.24
C SER A 345 8.79 15.76 -0.27
N LYS A 346 8.96 17.05 -0.60
CA LYS A 346 8.42 18.18 0.17
C LYS A 346 6.92 18.03 0.43
N TYR A 347 6.12 17.71 -0.59
CA TYR A 347 4.65 17.56 -0.45
C TYR A 347 4.27 16.47 0.56
N TRP A 348 4.83 15.27 0.44
CA TRP A 348 4.61 14.18 1.40
C TRP A 348 5.18 14.48 2.79
N THR A 349 6.21 15.33 2.88
CA THR A 349 6.77 15.80 4.16
C THR A 349 5.80 16.76 4.84
N GLU A 350 5.27 17.75 4.12
CA GLU A 350 4.31 18.71 4.66
C GLU A 350 2.98 18.02 5.02
N PHE A 351 2.39 17.24 4.12
CA PHE A 351 1.19 16.42 4.41
C PHE A 351 1.41 15.44 5.58
N GLY A 352 2.54 14.74 5.59
CA GLY A 352 2.90 13.83 6.68
C GLY A 352 3.15 14.54 8.02
N THR A 353 3.59 15.80 7.98
CA THR A 353 3.76 16.63 9.17
C THR A 353 2.41 17.16 9.69
N GLU A 354 1.55 17.68 8.81
CA GLU A 354 0.24 18.22 9.20
C GLU A 354 -0.71 17.13 9.72
N VAL A 355 -0.74 15.95 9.09
CA VAL A 355 -1.66 14.86 9.46
C VAL A 355 -1.13 14.02 10.63
N PHE A 356 0.19 13.80 10.73
CA PHE A 356 0.77 12.84 11.68
C PHE A 356 1.79 13.39 12.67
N ASP A 357 2.30 14.64 12.56
CA ASP A 357 3.19 15.24 13.58
C ASP A 357 2.44 15.93 14.73
N ASN A 358 1.11 15.77 14.79
CA ASN A 358 0.39 15.95 16.05
C ASN A 358 0.86 14.87 17.04
N LYS A 359 1.31 15.28 18.22
CA LYS A 359 1.72 14.42 19.34
C LYS A 359 0.67 13.34 19.69
N GLN A 360 -0.61 13.63 19.52
CA GLN A 360 -1.71 12.69 19.72
C GLN A 360 -1.86 11.68 18.58
N ALA A 361 -1.60 12.09 17.32
CA ALA A 361 -1.58 11.18 16.17
C ALA A 361 -0.40 10.20 16.27
N LYS A 362 0.80 10.68 16.61
CA LYS A 362 1.97 9.82 16.90
C LYS A 362 1.72 8.84 18.03
N ARG A 363 1.03 9.28 19.09
CA ARG A 363 0.61 8.41 20.18
C ARG A 363 -0.36 7.32 19.70
N LYS A 364 -1.39 7.67 18.92
CA LYS A 364 -2.36 6.70 18.38
C LYS A 364 -1.70 5.69 17.42
N ILE A 365 -0.80 6.14 16.53
CA ILE A 365 0.01 5.26 15.67
C ILE A 365 0.84 4.28 16.53
N PHE A 366 1.46 4.76 17.61
CA PHE A 366 2.24 3.92 18.51
C PHE A 366 1.37 2.94 19.32
N GLU A 367 0.17 3.35 19.74
CA GLU A 367 -0.80 2.48 20.42
C GLU A 367 -1.30 1.38 19.49
N THR A 368 -1.67 1.69 18.23
CA THR A 368 -1.97 0.70 17.19
C THR A 368 -0.77 -0.23 16.92
N LEU A 369 0.44 0.33 16.76
CA LEU A 369 1.66 -0.45 16.54
C LEU A 369 2.00 -1.37 17.74
N ASN A 370 1.62 -1.01 18.97
CA ASN A 370 1.78 -1.89 20.14
C ASN A 370 0.73 -3.01 20.19
N VAL A 371 -0.39 -2.88 19.48
CA VAL A 371 -1.42 -3.93 19.34
C VAL A 371 -1.07 -4.88 18.20
N GLU A 372 -0.73 -4.34 17.02
CA GLU A 372 -0.39 -5.13 15.82
C GLU A 372 0.99 -5.77 15.91
N VAL A 373 1.97 -5.04 16.47
CA VAL A 373 3.39 -5.44 16.53
C VAL A 373 3.93 -5.13 17.93
N PRO A 374 3.49 -5.85 18.98
CA PRO A 374 3.81 -5.54 20.37
C PRO A 374 5.32 -5.50 20.65
N PRO A 375 5.77 -4.77 21.68
CA PRO A 375 7.13 -4.89 22.22
C PRO A 375 7.51 -6.35 22.54
N LEU A 376 8.80 -6.62 22.73
CA LEU A 376 9.25 -7.94 23.19
C LEU A 376 8.86 -8.17 24.65
N ALA A 377 8.34 -9.35 24.97
CA ALA A 377 8.10 -9.76 26.34
C ALA A 377 9.43 -10.06 27.07
N PRO A 378 9.49 -9.94 28.42
CA PRO A 378 10.67 -10.34 29.20
C PRO A 378 11.08 -11.79 28.92
N GLY A 379 12.36 -11.99 28.56
CA GLY A 379 12.90 -13.30 28.17
C GLY A 379 12.51 -13.79 26.77
N GLU A 380 11.68 -13.07 25.99
CA GLU A 380 11.37 -13.44 24.60
C GLU A 380 12.62 -13.41 23.72
N ILE A 381 13.55 -12.48 24.00
CA ILE A 381 14.82 -12.38 23.27
C ILE A 381 15.71 -13.62 23.42
N ASP A 382 15.70 -14.28 24.58
CA ASP A 382 16.48 -15.52 24.79
C ASP A 382 15.81 -16.75 24.16
N ARG A 383 14.56 -16.63 23.68
CA ARG A 383 13.88 -17.62 22.83
C ARG A 383 14.09 -17.36 21.34
N ILE A 384 14.05 -16.08 20.93
CA ILE A 384 14.28 -15.64 19.55
C ILE A 384 15.75 -15.81 19.17
N LEU A 385 16.65 -15.50 20.10
CA LEU A 385 18.09 -15.42 19.88
C LEU A 385 18.84 -16.01 21.09
N PRO A 386 18.73 -17.32 21.35
CA PRO A 386 19.33 -17.98 22.52
C PRO A 386 20.85 -17.81 22.61
N LYS A 387 21.35 -17.71 23.85
CA LYS A 387 22.80 -17.82 24.14
C LYS A 387 23.33 -19.20 23.80
N GLU A 388 22.60 -20.20 24.27
CA GLU A 388 22.90 -21.62 24.18
C GLU A 388 21.60 -22.33 23.80
N LEU A 389 21.68 -23.35 22.94
CA LEU A 389 20.51 -24.09 22.49
C LEU A 389 19.95 -24.96 23.62
N ALA A 390 18.63 -25.15 23.66
CA ALA A 390 17.99 -26.07 24.59
C ALA A 390 18.13 -27.52 24.11
N ASP A 391 17.98 -28.49 25.02
CA ASP A 391 18.04 -29.93 24.69
C ASP A 391 17.08 -30.33 23.54
N THR A 392 15.99 -29.59 23.37
CA THR A 392 14.97 -29.77 22.31
C THR A 392 15.34 -29.18 20.94
N ASP A 393 16.40 -28.38 20.85
CA ASP A 393 16.87 -27.76 19.59
C ASP A 393 17.88 -28.66 18.84
N TYR A 394 18.34 -29.75 19.49
CA TYR A 394 19.18 -30.79 18.91
C TYR A 394 18.35 -31.91 18.30
N ASP A 395 18.83 -32.46 17.19
CA ASP A 395 18.20 -33.58 16.50
C ASP A 395 19.27 -34.47 15.82
N GLN A 396 18.82 -35.53 15.13
CA GLN A 396 19.66 -36.43 14.32
C GLN A 396 20.41 -35.75 13.14
N HIS A 397 20.27 -34.43 12.99
CA HIS A 397 20.87 -33.61 11.93
C HIS A 397 21.65 -32.39 12.48
N TRP A 398 21.52 -32.10 13.78
CA TRP A 398 22.28 -31.11 14.55
C TRP A 398 22.48 -31.60 15.99
N THR A 399 23.64 -32.16 16.26
CA THR A 399 23.99 -32.70 17.59
C THR A 399 24.56 -31.64 18.53
N GLU A 400 24.68 -31.96 19.83
CA GLU A 400 25.37 -31.09 20.79
C GLU A 400 26.84 -30.85 20.37
N GLN A 401 27.53 -31.89 19.90
CA GLN A 401 28.89 -31.78 19.38
C GLN A 401 28.98 -30.80 18.21
N ASP A 402 27.99 -30.78 17.30
CA ASP A 402 27.97 -29.84 16.17
C ASP A 402 27.86 -28.37 16.61
N GLU A 403 27.12 -28.13 17.70
CA GLU A 403 26.98 -26.81 18.30
C GLU A 403 28.25 -26.40 19.05
N GLN A 404 28.88 -27.31 19.80
CA GLN A 404 30.18 -27.08 20.43
C GLN A 404 31.24 -26.75 19.38
N ASP A 405 31.39 -27.59 18.35
CA ASP A 405 32.27 -27.40 17.19
C ASP A 405 32.05 -26.03 16.52
N LEU A 406 30.80 -25.63 16.30
CA LEU A 406 30.46 -24.35 15.67
C LEU A 406 30.81 -23.16 16.56
N ARG A 407 30.57 -23.26 17.87
CA ARG A 407 30.93 -22.23 18.86
C ARG A 407 32.45 -22.09 18.98
N GLU A 408 33.21 -23.18 19.01
CA GLU A 408 34.68 -23.13 19.02
C GLU A 408 35.24 -22.51 17.73
N LYS A 409 34.73 -22.91 16.56
CA LYS A 409 35.12 -22.34 15.25
C LYS A 409 34.73 -20.86 15.11
N TRP A 410 33.73 -20.39 15.86
CA TRP A 410 33.40 -18.97 15.94
C TRP A 410 34.26 -18.20 16.94
N HIS A 411 34.47 -18.73 18.16
CA HIS A 411 35.28 -18.07 19.18
C HIS A 411 36.76 -17.98 18.81
N SER A 412 37.28 -18.93 18.03
CA SER A 412 38.63 -18.90 17.44
C SER A 412 38.77 -18.05 16.16
N ASN A 413 37.67 -17.53 15.61
CA ASN A 413 37.70 -16.74 14.38
C ASN A 413 38.33 -15.35 14.60
N GLY A 414 39.48 -15.09 13.96
CA GLY A 414 40.19 -13.82 14.07
C GLY A 414 39.39 -12.57 13.66
N LEU A 415 38.34 -12.72 12.84
CA LEU A 415 37.45 -11.63 12.44
C LEU A 415 36.27 -11.40 13.41
N ARG A 416 36.04 -12.29 14.39
CA ARG A 416 34.91 -12.19 15.33
C ARG A 416 34.88 -10.84 16.06
N VAL A 417 36.03 -10.36 16.51
CA VAL A 417 36.14 -9.09 17.26
C VAL A 417 35.68 -7.89 16.43
N ASP A 418 35.99 -7.87 15.13
CA ASP A 418 35.59 -6.78 14.22
C ASP A 418 34.11 -6.89 13.82
N LEU A 419 33.61 -8.12 13.63
CA LEU A 419 32.20 -8.39 13.32
C LEU A 419 31.26 -7.93 14.45
N ILE A 420 31.59 -8.23 15.72
CA ILE A 420 30.75 -7.88 16.87
C ILE A 420 30.97 -6.44 17.40
N LYS A 421 31.99 -5.71 16.91
CA LYS A 421 32.32 -4.34 17.36
C LYS A 421 32.11 -3.28 16.27
N THR A 422 30.91 -3.24 15.69
CA THR A 422 30.55 -2.18 14.75
C THR A 422 30.54 -0.78 15.42
N LYS A 423 30.89 0.24 14.63
CA LYS A 423 30.73 1.65 14.99
C LYS A 423 29.41 2.26 14.47
N ASP A 424 28.64 1.52 13.66
CA ASP A 424 27.43 2.05 13.04
C ASP A 424 26.29 2.21 14.06
N THR A 425 25.74 3.43 14.12
CA THR A 425 24.61 3.77 14.99
C THR A 425 23.25 3.30 14.45
N LYS A 426 23.18 2.83 13.20
CA LYS A 426 21.97 2.28 12.58
C LYS A 426 21.75 0.80 12.90
N ILE A 427 22.81 0.01 13.09
CA ILE A 427 22.70 -1.43 13.38
C ILE A 427 21.86 -1.73 14.65
N PRO A 428 22.06 -1.09 15.82
CA PRO A 428 21.20 -1.34 16.98
C PRO A 428 19.74 -0.90 16.76
N LYS A 429 19.49 0.08 15.88
CA LYS A 429 18.12 0.44 15.47
C LYS A 429 17.49 -0.63 14.59
N LEU A 430 18.25 -1.17 13.63
CA LEU A 430 17.80 -2.26 12.77
C LEU A 430 17.50 -3.53 13.60
N PHE A 431 18.32 -3.85 14.61
CA PHE A 431 18.02 -4.93 15.55
C PHE A 431 16.68 -4.73 16.25
N LYS A 432 16.45 -3.60 16.94
CA LYS A 432 15.16 -3.31 17.60
C LYS A 432 13.97 -3.51 16.64
N VAL A 433 14.09 -3.04 15.39
CA VAL A 433 13.01 -3.07 14.40
C VAL A 433 12.76 -4.47 13.83
N VAL A 434 13.79 -5.22 13.43
CA VAL A 434 13.62 -6.61 12.92
C VAL A 434 13.16 -7.55 14.03
N LEU A 435 13.72 -7.43 15.24
CA LEU A 435 13.27 -8.19 16.40
C LEU A 435 11.80 -7.92 16.71
N ARG A 436 11.36 -6.66 16.66
CA ARG A 436 9.98 -6.28 16.92
C ARG A 436 9.01 -6.78 15.84
N PHE A 437 9.28 -6.48 14.57
CA PHE A 437 8.37 -6.81 13.46
C PHE A 437 8.36 -8.29 13.08
N PHE A 438 9.52 -8.96 13.08
CA PHE A 438 9.67 -10.30 12.49
C PHE A 438 10.14 -11.37 13.49
N ARG A 439 10.32 -11.03 14.78
CA ARG A 439 10.75 -11.94 15.86
C ARG A 439 11.98 -12.79 15.49
N MET A 440 12.98 -12.15 14.89
CA MET A 440 14.28 -12.74 14.50
C MET A 440 15.38 -11.67 14.52
N SER A 441 16.66 -12.06 14.44
CA SER A 441 17.72 -11.06 14.26
C SER A 441 17.78 -10.58 12.79
N PRO A 442 18.37 -9.41 12.51
CA PRO A 442 18.67 -8.99 11.15
C PRO A 442 19.54 -10.01 10.38
N HIS A 443 20.43 -10.72 11.08
CA HIS A 443 21.33 -11.68 10.44
C HIS A 443 20.56 -12.92 9.99
N ASP A 444 19.58 -13.39 10.76
CA ASP A 444 18.70 -14.50 10.35
C ASP A 444 17.92 -14.13 9.08
N LEU A 445 17.37 -12.91 9.03
CA LEU A 445 16.63 -12.36 7.87
C LEU A 445 17.49 -12.34 6.59
N ILE A 446 18.80 -12.11 6.71
CA ILE A 446 19.77 -12.10 5.59
C ILE A 446 20.76 -13.28 5.70
N SER A 447 20.22 -14.51 5.85
CA SER A 447 20.99 -15.76 5.94
C SER A 447 20.51 -16.87 4.99
N GLU A 448 21.26 -17.98 4.91
CA GLU A 448 20.91 -19.18 4.14
C GLU A 448 19.55 -19.80 4.52
N ARG A 449 19.01 -19.48 5.71
CA ARG A 449 17.63 -19.77 6.12
C ARG A 449 16.64 -19.30 5.04
N PHE A 450 16.84 -18.09 4.55
CA PHE A 450 16.03 -17.43 3.53
C PHE A 450 16.73 -17.35 2.17
N ALA A 451 17.78 -18.16 1.96
CA ALA A 451 18.63 -18.11 0.77
C ALA A 451 19.18 -16.69 0.46
N LEU A 452 19.45 -15.88 1.48
CA LEU A 452 20.06 -14.56 1.36
C LEU A 452 21.45 -14.56 2.00
N GLN A 453 22.34 -13.68 1.56
CA GLN A 453 23.63 -13.45 2.20
C GLN A 453 24.03 -11.99 2.03
N TYR A 454 24.57 -11.36 3.07
CA TYR A 454 25.15 -10.01 2.94
C TYR A 454 26.35 -10.05 1.99
N ALA A 455 26.28 -9.28 0.92
CA ALA A 455 27.40 -9.00 0.03
C ALA A 455 27.85 -7.55 0.22
N ALA A 456 29.03 -7.38 0.81
CA ALA A 456 29.67 -6.06 0.84
C ALA A 456 29.87 -5.55 -0.60
N ASN A 457 29.54 -4.29 -0.82
CA ASN A 457 29.75 -3.63 -2.12
C ASN A 457 31.22 -3.78 -2.52
N ARG A 458 31.57 -3.96 -3.81
CA ARG A 458 32.96 -4.16 -4.25
C ARG A 458 33.96 -3.04 -3.86
N ARG A 459 33.47 -1.91 -3.29
CA ARG A 459 34.25 -0.83 -2.67
C ARG A 459 34.44 -0.99 -1.15
N ASP A 460 33.48 -1.59 -0.46
CA ASP A 460 33.49 -1.86 0.98
C ASP A 460 34.24 -3.18 1.24
N ARG A 461 35.52 -3.13 1.60
CA ARG A 461 36.34 -4.33 1.88
C ARG A 461 36.17 -4.91 3.29
N GLN A 462 35.11 -4.54 4.01
CA GLN A 462 34.92 -4.96 5.42
C GLN A 462 33.79 -5.98 5.56
N PRO A 463 33.91 -6.95 6.47
CA PRO A 463 32.90 -8.02 6.64
C PRO A 463 31.66 -7.55 7.41
N GLN A 464 31.74 -6.43 8.15
CA GLN A 464 30.58 -5.82 8.81
C GLN A 464 29.63 -5.14 7.82
N TRP A 465 28.35 -5.03 8.18
CA TRP A 465 27.32 -4.37 7.39
C TRP A 465 27.56 -2.86 7.34
N SER A 466 27.69 -2.27 6.15
CA SER A 466 27.89 -0.83 6.00
C SER A 466 26.57 -0.04 6.13
N THR A 467 26.64 1.23 6.52
CA THR A 467 25.44 2.09 6.71
C THR A 467 24.59 2.20 5.46
N ALA A 468 25.21 2.08 4.27
CA ALA A 468 24.53 2.06 2.98
C ALA A 468 23.65 0.80 2.77
N PHE A 469 23.94 -0.30 3.47
CA PHE A 469 23.12 -1.52 3.52
C PHE A 469 22.10 -1.46 4.68
N THR A 470 22.57 -1.11 5.87
CA THR A 470 21.77 -1.07 7.10
C THR A 470 20.60 -0.07 7.03
N GLN A 471 20.81 1.11 6.44
CA GLN A 471 19.78 2.16 6.43
C GLN A 471 18.57 1.81 5.52
N PRO A 472 18.73 1.39 4.25
CA PRO A 472 17.60 0.92 3.44
C PRO A 472 16.85 -0.26 4.07
N LEU A 473 17.56 -1.23 4.66
CA LEU A 473 16.90 -2.37 5.31
C LEU A 473 16.04 -1.93 6.51
N TYR A 474 16.54 -0.97 7.31
CA TYR A 474 15.80 -0.35 8.41
C TYR A 474 14.56 0.44 7.93
N GLU A 475 14.63 1.07 6.76
CA GLU A 475 13.48 1.77 6.16
C GLU A 475 12.44 0.79 5.58
N LEU A 476 12.87 -0.37 5.09
CA LEU A 476 12.01 -1.38 4.46
C LEU A 476 11.16 -2.19 5.44
N VAL A 477 11.69 -2.58 6.60
CA VAL A 477 10.99 -3.50 7.54
C VAL A 477 9.56 -3.07 7.91
N PRO A 478 9.26 -1.80 8.27
CA PRO A 478 7.92 -1.38 8.70
C PRO A 478 6.96 -1.06 7.53
N HIS A 479 7.30 -1.37 6.27
CA HIS A 479 6.48 -1.00 5.12
C HIS A 479 5.21 -1.88 4.99
N PRO A 480 4.02 -1.30 4.75
CA PRO A 480 2.74 -2.03 4.84
C PRO A 480 2.56 -3.18 3.83
N LEU A 481 3.21 -3.16 2.65
CA LEU A 481 3.16 -4.26 1.67
C LEU A 481 3.52 -5.64 2.26
N TRP A 482 4.26 -5.69 3.36
CA TRP A 482 4.62 -6.96 3.99
C TRP A 482 3.56 -7.48 4.96
N CYS A 483 2.64 -6.65 5.46
CA CYS A 483 1.66 -6.97 6.51
C CYS A 483 2.25 -7.78 7.69
N GLY A 484 3.48 -7.43 8.13
CA GLY A 484 4.22 -8.17 9.16
C GLY A 484 4.87 -9.49 8.70
N ASN A 485 4.56 -10.01 7.51
CA ASN A 485 5.17 -11.22 6.97
C ASN A 485 6.54 -10.96 6.33
N HIS A 486 7.60 -11.31 7.07
CA HIS A 486 8.99 -11.26 6.61
C HIS A 486 9.26 -11.98 5.29
N LEU A 487 8.50 -13.02 4.92
CA LEU A 487 8.68 -13.76 3.67
C LEU A 487 8.38 -12.91 2.43
N LEU A 488 7.48 -11.92 2.53
CA LEU A 488 7.19 -10.98 1.45
C LEU A 488 8.38 -10.03 1.19
N LEU A 489 9.01 -9.52 2.25
CA LEU A 489 10.26 -8.75 2.15
C LEU A 489 11.43 -9.61 1.63
N VAL A 490 11.56 -10.85 2.11
CA VAL A 490 12.56 -11.81 1.60
C VAL A 490 12.36 -12.03 0.09
N ALA A 491 11.13 -12.31 -0.36
CA ALA A 491 10.84 -12.51 -1.77
C ALA A 491 11.17 -11.27 -2.62
N ALA A 492 10.86 -10.06 -2.13
CA ALA A 492 11.23 -8.81 -2.77
C ALA A 492 12.76 -8.64 -2.91
N ILE A 493 13.53 -8.95 -1.86
CA ILE A 493 15.00 -8.87 -1.87
C ILE A 493 15.59 -9.94 -2.81
N GLN A 494 15.12 -11.19 -2.76
CA GLN A 494 15.54 -12.26 -3.66
C GLN A 494 15.30 -11.85 -5.13
N TYR A 495 14.10 -11.37 -5.46
CA TYR A 495 13.74 -10.92 -6.82
C TYR A 495 14.64 -9.77 -7.29
N ALA A 496 14.99 -8.83 -6.41
CA ALA A 496 15.90 -7.73 -6.71
C ALA A 496 17.31 -8.23 -7.07
N VAL A 497 17.88 -9.15 -6.27
CA VAL A 497 19.20 -9.73 -6.56
C VAL A 497 19.19 -10.52 -7.87
N ILE A 498 18.17 -11.37 -8.08
CA ILE A 498 18.01 -12.18 -9.31
C ILE A 498 17.98 -11.29 -10.56
N LEU A 499 17.24 -10.18 -10.52
CA LEU A 499 17.20 -9.17 -11.57
C LEU A 499 18.55 -8.47 -11.80
N ARG A 500 19.35 -8.29 -10.75
CA ARG A 500 20.66 -7.62 -10.83
C ARG A 500 21.75 -8.55 -11.35
N THR A 501 21.82 -9.78 -10.86
CA THR A 501 22.90 -10.72 -11.19
C THR A 501 22.68 -11.48 -12.50
N GLY A 502 21.47 -11.45 -13.04
CA GLY A 502 21.12 -12.28 -14.21
C GLY A 502 21.08 -13.76 -13.82
N ASP A 503 20.41 -14.10 -12.72
CA ASP A 503 20.23 -15.49 -12.31
C ASP A 503 18.99 -16.10 -13.01
N TYR A 504 19.20 -17.16 -13.78
CA TYR A 504 18.18 -17.90 -14.53
C TYR A 504 17.88 -19.27 -13.90
N ARG A 505 18.56 -19.62 -12.80
CA ARG A 505 18.26 -20.82 -12.01
C ARG A 505 16.84 -20.74 -11.44
N THR A 506 16.25 -21.91 -11.20
CA THR A 506 14.93 -22.00 -10.55
C THR A 506 14.96 -21.26 -9.22
N TRP A 507 14.15 -20.21 -9.08
CA TRP A 507 14.12 -19.36 -7.89
C TRP A 507 13.85 -20.19 -6.64
N ARG A 508 14.75 -20.11 -5.64
CA ARG A 508 14.56 -20.69 -4.30
C ARG A 508 13.58 -19.84 -3.48
N LEU A 509 12.38 -19.66 -4.02
CA LEU A 509 11.24 -19.03 -3.35
C LEU A 509 10.84 -19.87 -2.14
N ILE A 510 10.86 -19.26 -0.96
CA ILE A 510 10.16 -19.78 0.22
C ILE A 510 8.79 -19.15 0.17
N GLN A 511 7.76 -19.95 -0.12
CA GLN A 511 6.41 -19.44 -0.39
C GLN A 511 5.90 -18.63 0.80
N PRO A 512 5.63 -17.32 0.62
CA PRO A 512 4.97 -16.52 1.63
C PRO A 512 3.53 -17.02 1.83
N ASN A 513 3.09 -17.07 3.08
CA ASN A 513 1.66 -17.05 3.39
C ASN A 513 1.13 -15.68 2.91
N ASP A 514 0.18 -15.64 1.96
CA ASP A 514 -0.41 -14.38 1.57
C ASP A 514 -1.49 -13.94 2.59
N PRO A 515 -1.35 -12.77 3.24
CA PRO A 515 -2.36 -12.26 4.17
C PRO A 515 -3.63 -11.76 3.48
N ASN A 516 -3.63 -11.57 2.15
CA ASN A 516 -4.77 -11.06 1.38
C ASN A 516 -5.67 -12.18 0.82
N GLY A 517 -5.24 -13.45 0.91
CA GLY A 517 -5.96 -14.61 0.38
C GLY A 517 -5.81 -14.83 -1.13
N ASP A 518 -4.90 -14.11 -1.80
CA ASP A 518 -4.66 -14.24 -3.23
C ASP A 518 -3.81 -15.48 -3.58
N SER A 519 -3.91 -15.90 -4.85
CA SER A 519 -3.20 -17.09 -5.36
C SER A 519 -1.88 -16.77 -6.09
N PHE A 520 -1.34 -15.56 -5.96
CA PHE A 520 -0.15 -15.08 -6.68
C PHE A 520 1.07 -15.94 -6.38
N PHE A 521 1.45 -16.07 -5.10
CA PHE A 521 2.63 -16.86 -4.72
C PHE A 521 2.43 -18.37 -4.89
N GLN A 522 1.20 -18.89 -4.78
CA GLN A 522 0.89 -20.27 -5.13
C GLN A 522 1.12 -20.50 -6.63
N THR A 523 0.60 -19.62 -7.49
CA THR A 523 0.81 -19.68 -8.95
C THR A 523 2.29 -19.48 -9.30
N PHE A 524 3.03 -18.67 -8.55
CA PHE A 524 4.49 -18.54 -8.69
C PHE A 524 5.21 -19.86 -8.38
N SER A 525 4.86 -20.54 -7.27
CA SER A 525 5.38 -21.87 -6.93
C SER A 525 5.07 -22.94 -8.00
N GLU A 526 3.92 -22.86 -8.66
CA GLU A 526 3.57 -23.74 -9.79
C GLU A 526 4.40 -23.44 -11.04
N VAL A 527 4.53 -22.16 -11.42
CA VAL A 527 5.30 -21.74 -12.59
C VAL A 527 6.78 -22.11 -12.43
N LEU A 528 7.36 -21.91 -11.24
CA LEU A 528 8.72 -22.35 -10.91
C LEU A 528 8.88 -23.88 -10.97
N ARG A 529 7.84 -24.64 -10.62
CA ARG A 529 7.86 -26.12 -10.70
C ARG A 529 7.86 -26.60 -12.15
N ASP A 530 6.97 -26.05 -12.98
CA ASP A 530 6.85 -26.42 -14.39
C ASP A 530 8.06 -25.96 -15.22
N TRP A 531 8.61 -24.79 -14.90
CA TRP A 531 9.74 -24.19 -15.61
C TRP A 531 11.09 -24.51 -14.98
N LYS A 532 11.12 -25.38 -13.95
CA LYS A 532 12.34 -25.87 -13.30
C LYS A 532 13.35 -26.36 -14.34
N GLY A 533 14.61 -25.95 -14.22
CA GLY A 533 15.68 -26.35 -15.15
C GLY A 533 15.69 -25.60 -16.50
N ARG A 534 14.65 -24.83 -16.86
CA ARG A 534 14.49 -24.27 -18.22
C ARG A 534 15.23 -22.95 -18.47
N ASN A 535 16.06 -22.50 -17.52
CA ASN A 535 16.83 -21.25 -17.56
C ASN A 535 16.03 -20.05 -18.09
N LYS A 536 14.86 -19.77 -17.47
CA LYS A 536 13.98 -18.65 -17.84
C LYS A 536 14.24 -17.46 -16.92
N SER A 537 14.21 -16.25 -17.45
CA SER A 537 14.39 -15.05 -16.61
C SER A 537 13.23 -14.92 -15.61
N ILE A 538 13.49 -14.29 -14.46
CA ILE A 538 12.46 -14.12 -13.43
C ILE A 538 11.26 -13.29 -13.93
N LYS A 539 11.52 -12.33 -14.82
CA LYS A 539 10.52 -11.54 -15.56
C LYS A 539 9.60 -12.42 -16.41
N ALA A 540 10.14 -13.47 -17.03
CA ALA A 540 9.36 -14.41 -17.81
C ALA A 540 8.48 -15.29 -16.91
N HIS A 541 8.99 -15.73 -15.75
CA HIS A 541 8.18 -16.43 -14.74
C HIS A 541 7.04 -15.52 -14.23
N HIS A 542 7.33 -14.27 -13.84
CA HIS A 542 6.32 -13.31 -13.39
C HIS A 542 5.23 -13.05 -14.47
N LYS A 543 5.63 -12.91 -15.74
CA LYS A 543 4.68 -12.79 -16.85
C LYS A 543 3.83 -14.05 -17.04
N GLU A 544 4.41 -15.24 -16.92
CA GLU A 544 3.68 -16.51 -16.96
C GLU A 544 2.71 -16.64 -15.78
N VAL A 545 3.10 -16.21 -14.57
CA VAL A 545 2.21 -16.17 -13.39
C VAL A 545 0.98 -15.32 -13.67
N ILE A 546 1.15 -14.09 -14.17
CA ILE A 546 0.01 -13.24 -14.53
C ILE A 546 -0.80 -13.84 -15.67
N THR A 547 -0.16 -14.45 -16.68
CA THR A 547 -0.85 -15.16 -17.75
C THR A 547 -1.71 -16.30 -17.22
N ARG A 548 -1.20 -17.08 -16.24
CA ARG A 548 -1.92 -18.18 -15.61
C ARG A 548 -3.00 -17.72 -14.64
N MET A 549 -2.80 -16.63 -13.90
CA MET A 549 -3.86 -16.06 -13.06
C MET A 549 -5.04 -15.64 -13.93
N THR A 550 -4.82 -14.86 -14.99
CA THR A 550 -5.84 -14.48 -15.98
C THR A 550 -6.45 -15.67 -16.76
N GLN A 551 -5.90 -16.90 -16.63
CA GLN A 551 -6.47 -18.12 -17.21
C GLN A 551 -7.16 -19.04 -16.20
N LYS A 552 -6.70 -19.07 -14.95
CA LYS A 552 -7.20 -19.95 -13.87
C LYS A 552 -8.34 -19.30 -13.09
N SER A 553 -8.21 -18.02 -12.82
CA SER A 553 -9.27 -17.21 -12.21
C SER A 553 -10.07 -16.52 -13.30
N SER A 554 -11.37 -16.30 -13.06
CA SER A 554 -12.15 -15.33 -13.82
C SER A 554 -11.79 -13.93 -13.34
N LEU A 555 -10.54 -13.51 -13.59
CA LEU A 555 -10.03 -12.18 -13.30
C LEU A 555 -9.69 -11.44 -14.59
N PRO A 556 -10.05 -10.15 -14.72
CA PRO A 556 -9.70 -9.37 -15.89
C PRO A 556 -8.20 -9.21 -16.02
N PHE A 557 -7.70 -9.19 -17.27
CA PHE A 557 -6.29 -8.93 -17.62
C PHE A 557 -5.73 -7.61 -17.02
N PHE A 558 -6.60 -6.67 -16.64
CA PHE A 558 -6.23 -5.40 -16.00
C PHE A 558 -6.13 -5.48 -14.46
N THR A 559 -6.77 -6.45 -13.80
CA THR A 559 -6.59 -6.66 -12.36
C THR A 559 -5.26 -7.36 -12.10
N ARG A 560 -4.45 -6.79 -11.21
CA ARG A 560 -3.11 -7.26 -10.91
C ARG A 560 -2.88 -7.21 -9.41
N PRO A 561 -2.47 -8.32 -8.76
CA PRO A 561 -2.08 -8.32 -7.36
C PRO A 561 -1.14 -7.16 -7.02
N VAL A 562 -1.31 -6.55 -5.86
CA VAL A 562 -0.48 -5.40 -5.44
C VAL A 562 1.01 -5.77 -5.48
N PHE A 563 1.36 -6.99 -5.05
CA PHE A 563 2.74 -7.49 -5.13
C PHE A 563 3.24 -7.62 -6.58
N SER A 564 2.39 -7.99 -7.54
CA SER A 564 2.74 -7.98 -8.97
C SER A 564 2.99 -6.55 -9.49
N ALA A 565 2.14 -5.59 -9.11
CA ALA A 565 2.35 -4.18 -9.47
C ALA A 565 3.67 -3.61 -8.90
N PHE A 566 4.03 -4.02 -7.68
CA PHE A 566 5.33 -3.76 -7.07
C PHE A 566 6.48 -4.43 -7.82
N LEU A 567 6.37 -5.72 -8.18
CA LEU A 567 7.41 -6.39 -8.98
C LEU A 567 7.60 -5.72 -10.35
N ASP A 568 6.50 -5.26 -10.98
CA ASP A 568 6.54 -4.47 -12.21
C ASP A 568 7.28 -3.13 -12.02
N ALA A 569 7.28 -2.54 -10.83
CA ALA A 569 8.08 -1.35 -10.49
C ALA A 569 9.54 -1.71 -10.20
N LEU A 570 9.80 -2.82 -9.49
CA LEU A 570 11.12 -3.37 -9.19
C LEU A 570 11.89 -3.73 -10.47
N GLU A 571 11.18 -4.34 -11.42
CA GLU A 571 11.64 -4.66 -12.77
C GLU A 571 12.08 -3.46 -13.62
N LYS A 572 11.69 -2.24 -13.22
CA LYS A 572 12.08 -0.96 -13.83
C LYS A 572 13.14 -0.22 -12.99
N CYS A 573 13.29 -0.58 -11.70
CA CYS A 573 14.21 0.06 -10.77
C CYS A 573 15.58 -0.64 -10.68
N VAL A 574 15.62 -1.97 -10.76
CA VAL A 574 16.88 -2.73 -10.75
C VAL A 574 17.66 -2.52 -12.06
N LYS A 575 18.97 -2.39 -11.95
CA LYS A 575 19.90 -2.32 -13.09
C LYS A 575 20.76 -3.60 -13.11
N PRO A 576 20.68 -4.44 -14.16
CA PRO A 576 21.53 -5.62 -14.29
C PRO A 576 23.03 -5.27 -14.31
N ASP A 577 23.83 -6.00 -13.54
CA ASP A 577 25.28 -5.84 -13.51
C ASP A 577 25.93 -6.57 -14.70
N ARG A 578 26.08 -5.84 -15.81
CA ARG A 578 26.71 -6.31 -17.06
C ARG A 578 28.19 -6.78 -16.93
N ARG A 579 28.78 -6.76 -15.74
CA ARG A 579 30.12 -7.30 -15.42
C ARG A 579 30.06 -8.72 -14.87
N VAL A 580 28.87 -9.24 -14.60
CA VAL A 580 28.60 -10.63 -14.21
C VAL A 580 28.01 -11.32 -15.45
N ARG A 581 28.41 -12.58 -15.70
CA ARG A 581 27.74 -13.39 -16.74
C ARG A 581 26.44 -13.96 -16.20
N ASP A 582 25.49 -14.23 -17.08
CA ASP A 582 24.27 -14.93 -16.72
C ASP A 582 24.60 -16.25 -15.97
N ILE A 583 23.87 -16.48 -14.88
CA ILE A 583 24.00 -17.65 -14.00
C ILE A 583 22.86 -18.61 -14.34
N THR A 584 23.18 -19.90 -14.47
CA THR A 584 22.30 -20.94 -14.99
C THR A 584 22.33 -22.18 -14.12
N GLU A 585 21.45 -23.15 -14.37
CA GLU A 585 21.41 -24.42 -13.60
C GLU A 585 22.71 -25.24 -13.73
N ALA A 586 23.52 -24.99 -14.78
CA ALA A 586 24.86 -25.55 -14.94
C ALA A 586 25.89 -24.98 -13.94
N ASP A 587 25.60 -23.84 -13.30
CA ASP A 587 26.42 -23.21 -12.26
C ASP A 587 26.12 -23.75 -10.85
N GLY A 588 25.30 -24.81 -10.75
CA GLY A 588 24.95 -25.46 -9.49
C GLY A 588 23.82 -24.76 -8.73
N PRO A 589 23.34 -25.39 -7.64
CA PRO A 589 22.13 -24.96 -6.93
C PRO A 589 22.27 -23.59 -6.27
N VAL A 590 21.14 -22.90 -6.09
CA VAL A 590 21.06 -21.66 -5.32
C VAL A 590 21.32 -21.94 -3.84
N ILE A 591 22.55 -21.67 -3.40
CA ILE A 591 22.93 -21.65 -1.97
C ILE A 591 22.29 -20.42 -1.32
N ALA A 592 22.74 -19.23 -1.72
CA ALA A 592 22.19 -17.94 -1.30
C ALA A 592 22.36 -16.88 -2.41
N TYR A 593 21.52 -15.85 -2.37
CA TYR A 593 21.58 -14.66 -3.21
C TYR A 593 22.42 -13.56 -2.52
N PRO A 594 23.48 -13.05 -3.16
CA PRO A 594 24.38 -12.05 -2.58
C PRO A 594 23.74 -10.65 -2.61
N VAL A 595 23.15 -10.23 -1.49
CA VAL A 595 22.42 -8.96 -1.36
C VAL A 595 23.39 -7.79 -1.19
N GLU A 596 23.37 -6.84 -2.12
CA GLU A 596 24.09 -5.57 -2.01
C GLU A 596 23.15 -4.44 -1.58
N SER A 597 23.72 -3.33 -1.11
CA SER A 597 22.95 -2.12 -0.78
C SER A 597 22.13 -1.58 -1.97
N CYS A 598 22.55 -1.84 -3.21
CA CYS A 598 21.81 -1.42 -4.39
C CYS A 598 20.49 -2.19 -4.61
N ASP A 599 20.37 -3.43 -4.13
CA ASP A 599 19.13 -4.20 -4.21
C ASP A 599 18.07 -3.63 -3.27
N LEU A 600 18.45 -3.36 -2.02
CA LEU A 600 17.57 -2.75 -1.01
C LEU A 600 17.08 -1.36 -1.44
N ASN A 601 17.97 -0.55 -2.02
CA ASN A 601 17.60 0.74 -2.61
C ASN A 601 16.65 0.60 -3.83
N ALA A 602 16.78 -0.49 -4.60
CA ALA A 602 15.87 -0.76 -5.71
C ALA A 602 14.48 -1.23 -5.22
N VAL A 603 14.42 -2.02 -4.14
CA VAL A 603 13.16 -2.37 -3.45
C VAL A 603 12.47 -1.12 -2.92
N ALA A 604 13.15 -0.28 -2.13
CA ALA A 604 12.57 0.95 -1.59
C ALA A 604 12.05 1.88 -2.70
N LYS A 605 12.85 2.10 -3.75
CA LYS A 605 12.43 2.90 -4.91
C LYS A 605 11.24 2.29 -5.65
N ALA A 606 11.13 0.96 -5.70
CA ALA A 606 10.01 0.27 -6.33
C ALA A 606 8.71 0.47 -5.54
N LEU A 607 8.75 0.43 -4.20
CA LEU A 607 7.62 0.78 -3.34
C LEU A 607 7.17 2.22 -3.57
N ASP A 608 8.10 3.17 -3.46
CA ASP A 608 7.90 4.62 -3.69
C ASP A 608 7.34 4.97 -5.10
N SER A 609 7.42 4.04 -6.05
CA SER A 609 6.91 4.19 -7.42
C SER A 609 5.89 3.13 -7.83
N THR A 610 5.41 2.32 -6.89
CA THR A 610 4.36 1.33 -7.14
C THR A 610 3.05 2.06 -7.42
N LYS A 611 2.50 1.82 -8.60
CA LYS A 611 1.21 2.36 -9.03
C LYS A 611 0.17 1.24 -9.15
N HIS A 612 -1.01 1.49 -8.61
CA HIS A 612 -2.19 0.63 -8.72
C HIS A 612 -3.34 1.50 -9.22
N PHE A 613 -4.04 1.06 -10.27
CA PHE A 613 -5.00 1.87 -11.04
C PHE A 613 -4.51 3.30 -11.40
N GLY A 614 -3.21 3.43 -11.72
CA GLY A 614 -2.59 4.70 -12.13
C GLY A 614 -2.19 5.65 -10.99
N ALA A 615 -2.87 5.60 -9.85
CA ALA A 615 -2.49 6.29 -8.61
C ALA A 615 -1.22 5.69 -7.98
N ILE A 616 -0.53 6.46 -7.13
CA ILE A 616 0.56 5.94 -6.29
C ILE A 616 -0.07 5.17 -5.13
N HIS A 617 0.38 3.93 -4.89
CA HIS A 617 -0.29 3.03 -3.94
C HIS A 617 0.22 3.13 -2.50
N PHE A 618 1.44 3.65 -2.30
CA PHE A 618 2.08 3.76 -0.98
C PHE A 618 2.62 5.19 -0.73
N MET A 619 2.67 5.61 0.54
CA MET A 619 3.53 6.74 0.92
C MET A 619 5.02 6.36 0.70
N PRO A 620 5.96 7.33 0.64
CA PRO A 620 7.38 6.99 0.54
C PRO A 620 7.85 6.07 1.68
N THR A 621 8.72 5.11 1.38
CA THR A 621 9.26 4.13 2.34
C THR A 621 9.93 4.82 3.54
N SER A 622 10.67 5.89 3.27
CA SER A 622 11.30 6.74 4.30
C SER A 622 10.28 7.48 5.18
N HIS A 623 9.06 7.76 4.70
CA HIS A 623 7.97 8.32 5.49
C HIS A 623 7.35 7.29 6.44
N TYR A 624 7.09 6.06 6.00
CA TYR A 624 6.65 4.99 6.91
C TYR A 624 7.69 4.79 8.02
N SER A 625 8.97 4.69 7.66
CA SER A 625 10.06 4.59 8.64
C SER A 625 10.12 5.79 9.60
N LEU A 626 9.91 7.02 9.11
CA LEU A 626 9.94 8.22 9.95
C LEU A 626 8.72 8.35 10.88
N GLN A 627 7.51 7.99 10.43
CA GLN A 627 6.31 8.07 11.27
C GLN A 627 6.29 6.95 12.33
N ILE A 628 6.66 5.73 11.94
CA ILE A 628 6.63 4.55 12.82
C ILE A 628 7.82 4.56 13.80
N LEU A 629 9.00 5.08 13.41
CA LEU A 629 10.26 4.91 14.15
C LEU A 629 11.03 6.22 14.45
N GLY A 630 10.60 7.37 13.91
CA GLY A 630 11.47 8.55 13.75
C GLY A 630 11.70 9.43 14.98
N SER A 631 10.78 9.48 15.96
CA SER A 631 10.84 10.47 17.05
C SER A 631 10.69 9.86 18.45
N ARG A 632 11.74 9.18 18.92
CA ARG A 632 11.85 8.52 20.25
C ARG A 632 10.76 7.46 20.52
N SER A 633 10.21 6.85 19.45
CA SER A 633 8.98 6.04 19.51
C SER A 633 9.18 4.58 19.93
N LEU A 634 10.33 3.96 19.65
CA LEU A 634 10.66 2.66 20.23
C LEU A 634 11.06 2.88 21.70
N PRO A 635 10.51 2.13 22.68
CA PRO A 635 10.93 2.19 24.07
C PRO A 635 12.46 2.21 24.23
N GLU A 636 12.97 2.98 25.19
CA GLU A 636 14.41 2.96 25.50
C GLU A 636 14.87 1.56 25.94
N ASP A 637 13.93 0.77 26.48
CA ASP A 637 14.10 -0.63 26.89
C ASP A 637 13.91 -1.69 25.78
N ASP A 638 13.44 -1.35 24.56
CA ASP A 638 13.44 -2.31 23.44
C ASP A 638 14.90 -2.75 23.18
N PRO A 639 15.25 -4.04 23.15
CA PRO A 639 16.65 -4.44 23.02
C PRO A 639 17.16 -4.36 21.56
N PRO A 640 18.48 -4.18 21.33
CA PRO A 640 19.54 -3.98 22.32
C PRO A 640 19.77 -2.49 22.66
N LYS A 641 20.23 -2.23 23.88
CA LYS A 641 20.91 -0.98 24.24
C LYS A 641 22.32 -0.98 23.65
N ARG A 642 22.94 0.20 23.47
CA ARG A 642 24.21 0.33 22.73
C ARG A 642 25.38 -0.46 23.36
N SER A 643 25.34 -0.66 24.67
CA SER A 643 26.27 -1.50 25.44
C SER A 643 26.10 -3.00 25.19
N GLU A 644 24.89 -3.45 24.91
CA GLU A 644 24.52 -4.87 24.73
C GLU A 644 24.75 -5.34 23.29
N LEU A 645 24.81 -4.42 22.33
CA LEU A 645 24.94 -4.73 20.90
C LEU A 645 26.01 -5.77 20.54
N PRO A 646 27.23 -5.80 21.15
CA PRO A 646 28.21 -6.84 20.84
C PRO A 646 27.74 -8.25 21.19
N GLU A 647 26.96 -8.43 22.26
CA GLU A 647 26.37 -9.72 22.62
C GLU A 647 25.30 -10.13 21.59
N TYR A 648 24.47 -9.17 21.15
CA TYR A 648 23.41 -9.43 20.18
C TYR A 648 23.98 -9.77 18.79
N LEU A 649 25.07 -9.11 18.39
CA LEU A 649 25.81 -9.46 17.18
C LEU A 649 26.46 -10.84 17.30
N ASP A 650 27.03 -11.18 18.46
CA ASP A 650 27.66 -12.50 18.69
C ASP A 650 26.66 -13.65 18.58
N ARG A 651 25.48 -13.52 19.19
CA ARG A 651 24.40 -14.51 19.06
C ARG A 651 23.80 -14.55 17.64
N ALA A 652 23.68 -13.41 16.96
CA ALA A 652 23.13 -13.32 15.61
C ALA A 652 24.07 -13.92 14.54
N GLU A 653 25.38 -13.73 14.70
CA GLU A 653 26.40 -14.43 13.92
C GLU A 653 26.32 -15.94 14.16
N LEU A 654 26.24 -16.40 15.42
CA LEU A 654 26.04 -17.82 15.74
C LEU A 654 24.77 -18.39 15.10
N SER A 655 23.64 -17.70 15.18
CA SER A 655 22.36 -18.14 14.58
C SER A 655 22.44 -18.27 13.06
N SER A 656 22.98 -17.25 12.38
CA SER A 656 23.22 -17.29 10.93
C SER A 656 24.19 -18.43 10.54
N ARG A 657 25.24 -18.66 11.34
CA ARG A 657 26.20 -19.76 11.14
C ARG A 657 25.55 -21.13 11.35
N ARG A 658 24.68 -21.31 12.35
CA ARG A 658 23.86 -22.54 12.52
C ARG A 658 22.98 -22.77 11.30
N HIS A 659 22.37 -21.73 10.74
CA HIS A 659 21.57 -21.85 9.51
C HIS A 659 22.41 -22.29 8.30
N SER A 660 23.60 -21.71 8.09
CA SER A 660 24.54 -22.17 7.05
C SER A 660 25.03 -23.60 7.26
N ALA A 661 25.40 -23.98 8.49
CA ALA A 661 25.92 -25.31 8.82
C ALA A 661 24.85 -26.41 8.72
N ARG A 662 23.63 -26.16 9.23
CA ARG A 662 22.48 -27.06 9.03
C ARG A 662 22.11 -27.19 7.53
N ALA A 663 22.22 -26.11 6.76
CA ALA A 663 22.02 -26.14 5.31
C ALA A 663 23.13 -26.93 4.57
N GLN A 664 24.39 -26.81 5.01
CA GLN A 664 25.51 -27.59 4.49
C GLN A 664 25.33 -29.09 4.77
N LYS A 665 25.11 -29.49 6.03
CA LYS A 665 24.84 -30.89 6.39
C LYS A 665 23.64 -31.49 5.63
N ARG A 666 22.63 -30.68 5.33
CA ARG A 666 21.49 -31.10 4.50
C ARG A 666 21.85 -31.27 3.02
N ARG A 667 22.83 -30.52 2.49
CA ARG A 667 23.35 -30.71 1.12
C ARG A 667 24.20 -31.98 1.05
N GLU A 668 25.08 -32.19 2.02
CA GLU A 668 25.95 -33.37 2.12
C GLU A 668 25.14 -34.66 2.13
N ARG A 669 24.15 -34.81 3.03
CA ARG A 669 23.25 -35.99 3.05
C ARG A 669 22.41 -36.20 1.79
N ILE A 670 22.09 -35.13 1.04
CA ILE A 670 21.37 -35.21 -0.25
C ILE A 670 22.31 -35.62 -1.40
N GLN A 671 23.63 -35.48 -1.22
CA GLN A 671 24.63 -35.97 -2.14
C GLN A 671 24.97 -37.44 -1.81
N GLU A 672 25.27 -37.74 -0.55
CA GLU A 672 25.53 -39.10 -0.03
C GLU A 672 24.39 -40.07 -0.42
N GLY A 673 23.14 -39.74 -0.10
CA GLY A 673 22.00 -40.61 -0.43
C GLY A 673 21.75 -40.84 -1.93
N LYS A 674 22.25 -39.97 -2.81
CA LYS A 674 22.23 -40.20 -4.27
C LYS A 674 23.37 -41.07 -4.75
N GLU A 675 24.51 -40.99 -4.08
CA GLU A 675 25.66 -41.86 -4.34
C GLU A 675 25.33 -43.29 -3.86
N ASP A 676 24.64 -43.43 -2.72
CA ASP A 676 24.04 -44.69 -2.27
C ASP A 676 22.98 -45.24 -3.25
N GLU A 677 22.03 -44.42 -3.73
CA GLU A 677 21.07 -44.84 -4.77
C GLU A 677 21.77 -45.28 -6.07
N ALA A 678 22.84 -44.57 -6.48
CA ALA A 678 23.61 -44.92 -7.67
C ALA A 678 24.42 -46.22 -7.49
N VAL A 679 25.00 -46.45 -6.31
CA VAL A 679 25.70 -47.70 -5.96
C VAL A 679 24.72 -48.87 -5.86
N ALA A 680 23.55 -48.67 -5.26
CA ALA A 680 22.50 -49.69 -5.20
C ALA A 680 22.00 -50.08 -6.60
N GLY A 681 21.72 -49.09 -7.46
CA GLY A 681 21.30 -49.32 -8.86
C GLY A 681 22.38 -49.99 -9.72
N ALA A 682 23.66 -49.66 -9.48
CA ALA A 682 24.78 -50.35 -10.12
C ALA A 682 24.93 -51.80 -9.64
N SER A 683 24.62 -52.08 -8.36
CA SER A 683 24.63 -53.45 -7.83
C SER A 683 23.47 -54.29 -8.39
N SER A 684 22.26 -53.75 -8.45
CA SER A 684 21.10 -54.50 -8.98
C SER A 684 21.21 -54.84 -10.47
N HIS A 685 21.83 -53.97 -11.28
CA HIS A 685 22.14 -54.31 -12.67
C HIS A 685 23.12 -55.48 -12.79
N ARG A 686 24.09 -55.56 -11.87
CA ARG A 686 25.13 -56.60 -11.87
C ARG A 686 24.63 -57.98 -11.44
N GLU A 687 23.54 -58.04 -10.67
CA GLU A 687 22.85 -59.30 -10.33
C GLU A 687 21.94 -59.79 -11.46
N GLN A 688 21.39 -58.88 -12.28
CA GLN A 688 20.58 -59.25 -13.46
C GLN A 688 21.44 -59.79 -14.62
N GLU A 689 22.65 -59.25 -14.84
CA GLU A 689 23.58 -59.75 -15.86
C GLU A 689 24.17 -61.16 -15.57
N GLN A 690 23.84 -61.78 -14.43
CA GLN A 690 24.30 -63.14 -14.06
C GLN A 690 23.21 -64.23 -14.13
N GLN A 691 22.00 -63.95 -14.64
CA GLN A 691 20.93 -64.95 -14.74
C GLN A 691 20.57 -65.39 -16.18
N ASP A 692 21.07 -64.71 -17.21
CA ASP A 692 20.83 -65.03 -18.63
C ASP A 692 22.05 -65.67 -19.33
N GLU A 693 22.54 -66.83 -18.83
CA GLU A 693 23.34 -67.75 -19.67
C GLU A 693 22.41 -68.79 -20.35
N PRO A 694 22.28 -68.81 -21.68
CA PRO A 694 21.34 -69.69 -22.37
C PRO A 694 21.86 -71.13 -22.49
N SER A 695 21.30 -72.04 -21.70
CA SER A 695 21.58 -73.49 -21.81
C SER A 695 21.07 -74.06 -23.14
N THR A 696 21.99 -74.46 -24.02
CA THR A 696 21.68 -75.11 -25.30
C THR A 696 21.13 -76.53 -25.12
N PRO A 697 19.97 -76.89 -25.73
CA PRO A 697 19.56 -78.27 -25.89
C PRO A 697 20.13 -78.90 -27.17
N SER A 698 20.48 -80.18 -27.08
CA SER A 698 20.81 -81.05 -28.22
C SER A 698 19.61 -81.95 -28.55
N GLU A 699 19.38 -82.18 -29.85
CA GLU A 699 18.45 -83.17 -30.47
C GLU A 699 17.03 -83.28 -29.88
#